data_AF-A0A8T3Q2B0-F1
#
_entry.id   AF-A0A8T3Q2B0-F1
#
_cell.length_a   1.000
_cell.length_b   1.000
_cell.length_c   1.000
_cell.angle_alpha   90.00
_cell.angle_beta   90.00
_cell.angle_gamma   90.00
#
_symmetry.space_group_name_H-M   'P 1'
#
loop_
_entity.id
_entity.type
_entity.pdbx_description
1 polymer ?
#
loop_
_entity_poly.entity_id
_entity_poly.type
_entity_poly.pdbx_seq_one_letter_code
_entity_poly.pdbx_strand_id
1 'polypeptide(L)'
;MRLWQAAIKRLLDMMIGLVVLVLLVPVMAVVAVAVAADSTGPVVYGARRVGRHGREFTMWKFRSMARGADRVGPAVTGAFDFRVTRVGAFLRRTKLDELPQLVNVLAGQMSLVGPRPEAPTYVSQWTAAEREVLAVRPGITGPTQIAYIDEEELLEGDPNAVYESELMHAKLAVDLEYVRTFSLRRDATVLWKTLVGILSAGERRSNRPRRRYTLGERLASARPGPVLLDAVLAAVAAALAVGLRIDRNNIFAAVATYWVFVPLAALVRPAAFIIAGAYLRVWRYPTVSDAGLVVSALAAGSLIMTILIFVVMQPWAFPGTVGFPRSAIIIEFLLSLIVLGGIRFASRIRQEGLDEGGAPAMAGPPRPVLIYGAGDAGAQLAREMRRNRALRLEPVGFLDDDHAKRGQTIYGIEVIGVVDDLPRVVGEREVAEVIVAMPRIGGDRLRHVVALCEAAGVAVRTLPAVNELLDDTVSVNRVRPVLVEDLLRRGPIAIGEEPMRALVGRRTVLVTGAGGSIGSELCRQVASLGAGRLVLFERAETPLFYVDEELRRRFPGVEVTAVIGDITDPGSVARVFERERPQVVFHAAAQKHVPLSESNVASTVWTNVRGTRLVAEAAARADVEALIFISTDKAVDPSSIMGATKRIGEGIVRELGATVRGRFVIVRFGNVMGSQGSVLELFRQQIADGGPVTVTHPDMTRYFMTIPEAVRLILHAGAVGRPGEVHVLNMGQPIRITDLARDLIRLSAPAGGRDIQIVFSGLRAGEKLEETLFGTDEEAVETDSPFLLLARSGMHRDSFTAARAIELEDHAIAGDDDWLRDTLIRTAFANQSV
;
A
#
# COMPACT_ATOMS: atom_id res chain seq x y z
N MET A 1 -24.22 -26.58 27.23
CA MET A 1 -24.16 -25.88 28.54
C MET A 1 -25.22 -26.47 29.47
N ARG A 2 -24.89 -26.76 30.74
CA ARG A 2 -25.88 -27.25 31.72
C ARG A 2 -26.82 -26.10 32.12
N LEU A 3 -28.10 -26.39 32.40
CA LEU A 3 -29.12 -25.36 32.70
C LEU A 3 -28.72 -24.40 33.84
N TRP A 4 -28.10 -24.93 34.90
CA TRP A 4 -27.62 -24.12 36.03
C TRP A 4 -26.49 -23.15 35.65
N GLN A 5 -25.59 -23.54 34.74
CA GLN A 5 -24.50 -22.66 34.27
C GLN A 5 -25.07 -21.49 33.45
N ALA A 6 -26.12 -21.75 32.67
CA ALA A 6 -26.81 -20.72 31.90
C ALA A 6 -27.49 -19.69 32.81
N ALA A 7 -28.09 -20.15 33.91
CA ALA A 7 -28.73 -19.29 34.90
C ALA A 7 -27.70 -18.43 35.65
N ILE A 8 -26.58 -19.02 36.11
CA ILE A 8 -25.49 -18.29 36.78
C ILE A 8 -24.88 -17.26 35.84
N LYS A 9 -24.55 -17.64 34.60
CA LYS A 9 -24.02 -16.70 33.60
C LYS A 9 -24.97 -15.52 33.40
N ARG A 10 -26.27 -15.78 33.28
CA ARG A 10 -27.25 -14.72 33.09
C ARG A 10 -27.34 -13.77 34.28
N LEU A 11 -27.29 -14.30 35.51
CA LEU A 11 -27.28 -13.48 36.72
C LEU A 11 -26.03 -12.57 36.75
N LEU A 12 -24.86 -13.12 36.43
CA LEU A 12 -23.60 -12.36 36.35
C LEU A 12 -23.64 -11.28 35.27
N ASP A 13 -24.13 -11.60 34.07
CA ASP A 13 -24.26 -10.63 32.97
C ASP A 13 -25.16 -9.45 33.39
N MET A 14 -26.27 -9.72 34.11
CA MET A 14 -27.16 -8.67 34.60
C MET A 14 -26.53 -7.82 35.70
N MET A 15 -25.91 -8.44 36.71
CA MET A 15 -25.29 -7.69 37.81
C MET A 15 -24.11 -6.85 37.34
N ILE A 16 -23.19 -7.45 36.57
CA ILE A 16 -22.01 -6.75 36.06
C ILE A 16 -22.45 -5.71 35.03
N GLY A 17 -23.37 -6.05 34.12
CA GLY A 17 -23.90 -5.13 33.11
C GLY A 17 -24.56 -3.89 33.74
N LEU A 18 -25.33 -4.07 34.82
CA LEU A 18 -25.97 -2.97 35.54
C LEU A 18 -24.94 -2.06 36.23
N VAL A 19 -23.96 -2.65 36.94
CA VAL A 19 -22.90 -1.90 37.61
C VAL A 19 -22.08 -1.10 36.61
N VAL A 20 -21.65 -1.73 35.50
CA VAL A 20 -20.88 -1.07 34.45
C VAL A 20 -21.69 0.03 33.78
N LEU A 21 -22.98 -0.21 33.51
CA LEU A 21 -23.85 0.82 32.93
C LEU A 21 -23.93 2.04 33.83
N VAL A 22 -24.22 1.87 35.13
CA VAL A 22 -24.32 2.97 36.10
C VAL A 22 -23.02 3.75 36.20
N LEU A 23 -21.88 3.06 36.27
CA LEU A 23 -20.56 3.70 36.35
C LEU A 23 -20.19 4.49 35.09
N LEU A 24 -20.64 4.04 33.91
CA LEU A 24 -20.30 4.64 32.63
C LEU A 24 -21.32 5.66 32.11
N VAL A 25 -22.45 5.88 32.79
CA VAL A 25 -23.42 6.92 32.40
C VAL A 25 -22.76 8.30 32.16
N PRO A 26 -21.87 8.82 33.03
CA PRO A 26 -21.23 10.11 32.80
C PRO A 26 -20.37 10.12 31.52
N VAL A 27 -19.63 9.02 31.27
CA VAL A 27 -18.80 8.87 30.06
C VAL A 27 -19.68 8.80 28.81
N MET A 28 -20.78 8.04 28.88
CA MET A 28 -21.77 7.93 27.80
C MET A 28 -22.43 9.28 27.49
N ALA A 29 -22.67 10.13 28.49
CA ALA A 29 -23.19 11.48 28.28
C ALA A 29 -22.18 12.38 27.55
N VAL A 30 -20.89 12.33 27.92
CA VAL A 30 -19.82 13.06 27.21
C VAL A 30 -19.68 12.58 25.77
N VAL A 31 -19.69 11.26 25.55
CA VAL A 31 -19.67 10.67 24.20
C VAL A 31 -20.90 11.11 23.40
N ALA A 32 -22.08 11.14 24.01
CA ALA A 32 -23.30 11.57 23.35
C ALA A 32 -23.22 13.03 22.86
N VAL A 33 -22.69 13.94 23.68
CA VAL A 33 -22.45 15.33 23.29
C VAL A 33 -21.43 15.43 22.17
N ALA A 34 -20.32 14.67 22.25
CA ALA A 34 -19.29 14.67 21.20
C ALA A 34 -19.84 14.19 19.85
N VAL A 35 -20.67 13.13 19.84
CA VAL A 35 -21.32 12.62 18.61
C VAL A 35 -22.33 13.62 18.05
N ALA A 36 -23.11 14.27 18.91
CA ALA A 36 -24.07 15.30 18.50
C ALA A 36 -23.41 16.54 17.90
N ALA A 37 -22.21 16.90 18.40
CA ALA A 37 -21.43 18.02 17.88
C ALA A 37 -20.76 17.70 16.53
N ASP A 38 -20.38 16.44 16.30
CA ASP A 38 -19.62 16.03 15.11
C ASP A 38 -20.51 15.66 13.90
N SER A 39 -21.78 15.31 14.11
CA SER A 39 -22.67 14.89 13.02
C SER A 39 -24.15 15.19 13.28
N THR A 40 -24.90 15.48 12.21
CA THR A 40 -26.34 15.75 12.30
C THR A 40 -27.17 14.45 12.38
N GLY A 41 -28.07 14.34 13.36
CA GLY A 41 -28.99 13.20 13.54
C GLY A 41 -28.94 12.57 14.93
N PRO A 42 -29.65 11.44 15.15
CA PRO A 42 -29.72 10.82 16.46
C PRO A 42 -28.39 10.20 16.88
N VAL A 43 -27.94 10.53 18.11
CA VAL A 43 -26.68 10.11 18.73
C VAL A 43 -26.52 8.59 18.81
N VAL A 44 -27.63 7.88 19.07
CA VAL A 44 -27.67 6.43 19.16
C VAL A 44 -28.24 5.86 17.86
N TYR A 45 -27.61 4.78 17.39
CA TYR A 45 -27.96 4.05 16.17
C TYR A 45 -28.28 2.58 16.53
N GLY A 46 -29.27 2.00 15.86
CA GLY A 46 -29.69 0.61 16.05
C GLY A 46 -29.40 -0.23 14.82
N ALA A 47 -28.48 -1.19 14.94
CA ALA A 47 -28.16 -2.15 13.87
C ALA A 47 -29.01 -3.42 14.01
N ARG A 48 -29.63 -3.90 12.93
CA ARG A 48 -30.33 -5.21 12.96
C ARG A 48 -29.33 -6.35 12.93
N ARG A 49 -29.44 -7.27 13.89
CA ARG A 49 -28.54 -8.43 14.03
C ARG A 49 -29.30 -9.69 14.43
N VAL A 50 -28.71 -10.85 14.16
CA VAL A 50 -29.28 -12.15 14.55
C VAL A 50 -28.71 -12.56 15.92
N GLY A 51 -29.61 -12.91 16.83
CA GLY A 51 -29.29 -13.38 18.18
C GLY A 51 -29.62 -14.85 18.38
N ARG A 52 -29.80 -15.23 19.65
CA ARG A 52 -30.02 -16.61 20.06
C ARG A 52 -31.25 -17.23 19.36
N HIS A 53 -31.11 -18.45 18.89
CA HIS A 53 -32.13 -19.21 18.14
C HIS A 53 -32.56 -18.53 16.83
N GLY A 54 -31.68 -17.73 16.22
CA GLY A 54 -31.97 -17.04 14.96
C GLY A 54 -32.92 -15.84 15.09
N ARG A 55 -33.25 -15.40 16.32
CA ARG A 55 -34.14 -14.26 16.54
C ARG A 55 -33.41 -12.96 16.27
N GLU A 56 -33.97 -12.12 15.41
CA GLU A 56 -33.43 -10.78 15.16
C GLU A 56 -33.66 -9.83 16.35
N PHE A 57 -32.71 -8.93 16.59
CA PHE A 57 -32.84 -7.86 17.57
C PHE A 57 -32.08 -6.60 17.11
N THR A 58 -32.40 -5.47 17.74
CA THR A 58 -31.71 -4.19 17.49
C THR A 58 -30.53 -4.05 18.44
N MET A 59 -29.32 -4.09 17.90
CA MET A 59 -28.08 -3.85 18.63
C MET A 59 -27.77 -2.35 18.68
N TRP A 60 -27.76 -1.76 19.87
CA TRP A 60 -27.57 -0.32 20.06
C TRP A 60 -26.10 0.07 20.08
N LYS A 61 -25.75 1.15 19.37
CA LYS A 61 -24.39 1.74 19.34
C LYS A 61 -24.46 3.26 19.32
N PHE A 62 -23.37 3.92 19.71
CA PHE A 62 -23.21 5.33 19.35
C PHE A 62 -22.93 5.43 17.85
N ARG A 63 -23.49 6.46 17.22
CA ARG A 63 -23.25 6.75 15.82
C ARG A 63 -21.77 7.08 15.62
N SER A 64 -21.11 6.29 14.78
CA SER A 64 -19.73 6.55 14.33
C SER A 64 -19.64 6.88 12.83
N MET A 65 -20.75 6.80 12.10
CA MET A 65 -20.82 7.05 10.67
C MET A 65 -21.79 8.18 10.32
N ALA A 66 -21.55 8.83 9.18
CA ALA A 66 -22.41 9.87 8.62
C ALA A 66 -23.84 9.35 8.38
N ARG A 67 -24.82 10.25 8.46
CA ARG A 67 -26.24 9.90 8.28
C ARG A 67 -26.48 9.32 6.88
N GLY A 68 -27.07 8.13 6.81
CA GLY A 68 -27.35 7.45 5.54
C GLY A 68 -26.24 6.53 5.05
N ALA A 69 -25.15 6.36 5.82
CA ALA A 69 -24.05 5.44 5.51
C ALA A 69 -24.50 3.99 5.20
N ASP A 70 -25.58 3.53 5.84
CA ASP A 70 -26.16 2.19 5.66
C ASP A 70 -26.69 1.95 4.23
N ARG A 71 -26.91 3.02 3.43
CA ARG A 71 -27.47 2.94 2.07
C ARG A 71 -26.41 3.03 0.97
N VAL A 72 -25.16 3.38 1.30
CA VAL A 72 -24.15 3.84 0.32
C VAL A 72 -22.85 3.02 0.40
N GLY A 73 -22.80 1.91 1.14
CA GLY A 73 -21.57 1.10 1.16
C GLY A 73 -21.70 -0.27 1.85
N PRO A 74 -20.60 -1.04 1.90
CA PRO A 74 -20.58 -2.42 2.38
C PRO A 74 -21.05 -2.57 3.84
N ALA A 75 -21.55 -3.76 4.19
CA ALA A 75 -22.07 -4.06 5.53
C ALA A 75 -20.94 -4.23 6.56
N VAL A 76 -19.70 -4.47 6.09
CA VAL A 76 -18.47 -4.48 6.87
C VAL A 76 -17.68 -3.20 6.60
N THR A 77 -17.05 -2.65 7.64
CA THR A 77 -16.24 -1.43 7.55
C THR A 77 -14.76 -1.80 7.37
N GLY A 78 -14.11 -1.30 6.32
CA GLY A 78 -12.64 -1.38 6.17
C GLY A 78 -11.90 -0.20 6.82
N ALA A 79 -10.56 -0.26 6.88
CA ALA A 79 -9.72 0.73 7.55
C ALA A 79 -9.87 2.19 7.06
N PHE A 80 -10.40 2.42 5.85
CA PHE A 80 -10.52 3.74 5.22
C PHE A 80 -11.94 4.04 4.70
N ASP A 81 -12.95 3.72 5.50
CA ASP A 81 -14.34 4.01 5.14
C ASP A 81 -14.67 5.50 5.30
N PHE A 82 -14.83 6.21 4.18
CA PHE A 82 -15.19 7.63 4.10
C PHE A 82 -16.50 7.98 4.81
N ARG A 83 -17.33 6.98 5.14
CA ARG A 83 -18.57 7.15 5.90
C ARG A 83 -18.31 7.39 7.38
N VAL A 84 -17.10 7.13 7.90
CA VAL A 84 -16.76 7.29 9.32
C VAL A 84 -16.47 8.75 9.67
N THR A 85 -17.10 9.25 10.73
CA THR A 85 -16.94 10.64 11.22
C THR A 85 -15.67 10.80 12.06
N ARG A 86 -15.24 12.02 12.38
CA ARG A 86 -13.99 12.27 13.13
C ARG A 86 -14.07 11.72 14.56
N VAL A 87 -15.16 12.03 15.27
CA VAL A 87 -15.48 11.44 16.57
C VAL A 87 -15.75 9.94 16.40
N GLY A 88 -16.41 9.54 15.33
CA GLY A 88 -16.65 8.14 15.00
C GLY A 88 -15.38 7.29 14.93
N ALA A 89 -14.32 7.78 14.30
CA ALA A 89 -13.02 7.12 14.23
C ALA A 89 -12.41 6.92 15.62
N PHE A 90 -12.50 7.94 16.50
CA PHE A 90 -12.05 7.84 17.89
C PHE A 90 -12.87 6.81 18.69
N LEU A 91 -14.20 6.82 18.55
CA LEU A 91 -15.10 5.91 19.27
C LEU A 91 -14.85 4.46 18.86
N ARG A 92 -14.67 4.18 17.57
CA ARG A 92 -14.34 2.84 17.05
C ARG A 92 -12.98 2.35 17.54
N ARG A 93 -11.96 3.22 17.55
CA ARG A 93 -10.62 2.92 18.05
C ARG A 93 -10.62 2.55 19.54
N THR A 94 -11.46 3.22 20.32
CA THR A 94 -11.57 3.00 21.77
C THR A 94 -12.67 2.00 22.16
N LYS A 95 -13.43 1.49 21.18
CA LYS A 95 -14.64 0.67 21.36
C LYS A 95 -15.71 1.32 22.25
N LEU A 96 -15.65 2.63 22.43
CA LEU A 96 -16.65 3.39 23.19
C LEU A 96 -17.99 3.47 22.45
N ASP A 97 -18.02 3.24 21.14
CA ASP A 97 -19.25 3.16 20.36
C ASP A 97 -20.17 2.00 20.77
N GLU A 98 -19.61 0.98 21.43
CA GLU A 98 -20.32 -0.23 21.82
C GLU A 98 -20.99 -0.16 23.21
N LEU A 99 -20.74 0.90 23.99
CA LEU A 99 -21.31 1.04 25.35
C LEU A 99 -22.84 0.94 25.43
N PRO A 100 -23.63 1.47 24.47
CA PRO A 100 -25.10 1.32 24.49
C PRO A 100 -25.58 -0.14 24.46
N GLN A 101 -24.74 -1.10 24.03
CA GLN A 101 -25.08 -2.54 24.02
C GLN A 101 -25.30 -3.10 25.44
N LEU A 102 -24.87 -2.41 26.50
CA LEU A 102 -25.18 -2.79 27.88
C LEU A 102 -26.70 -2.83 28.13
N VAL A 103 -27.48 -1.99 27.43
CA VAL A 103 -28.95 -2.04 27.48
C VAL A 103 -29.47 -3.36 26.88
N ASN A 104 -28.87 -3.85 25.79
CA ASN A 104 -29.22 -5.16 25.21
C ASN A 104 -28.87 -6.33 26.14
N VAL A 105 -27.80 -6.19 26.93
CA VAL A 105 -27.45 -7.18 27.98
C VAL A 105 -28.53 -7.20 29.06
N LEU A 106 -28.95 -6.05 29.58
CA LEU A 106 -30.02 -5.97 30.57
C LEU A 106 -31.35 -6.51 30.02
N ALA A 107 -31.68 -6.19 28.76
CA ALA A 107 -32.87 -6.68 28.06
C ALA A 107 -32.85 -8.20 27.74
N GLY A 108 -31.72 -8.88 27.95
CA GLY A 108 -31.61 -10.33 27.77
C GLY A 108 -31.41 -10.79 26.33
N GLN A 109 -31.20 -9.85 25.42
CA GLN A 109 -30.89 -10.08 24.01
C GLN A 109 -29.40 -10.42 23.83
N MET A 110 -28.53 -9.82 24.65
CA MET A 110 -27.08 -10.03 24.64
C MET A 110 -26.55 -10.53 25.99
N SER A 111 -25.30 -10.94 25.99
CA SER A 111 -24.45 -11.34 27.11
C SER A 111 -23.20 -10.45 27.15
N LEU A 112 -22.48 -10.37 28.27
CA LEU A 112 -21.21 -9.63 28.29
C LEU A 112 -20.15 -10.35 27.44
N VAL A 113 -20.09 -11.68 27.58
CA VAL A 113 -19.22 -12.55 26.79
C VAL A 113 -20.04 -13.51 25.93
N GLY A 114 -19.73 -13.59 24.65
CA GLY A 114 -20.33 -14.53 23.71
C GLY A 114 -19.88 -14.26 22.27
N PRO A 115 -20.31 -15.08 21.30
CA PRO A 115 -20.07 -14.85 19.88
C PRO A 115 -20.58 -13.48 19.43
N ARG A 116 -19.93 -12.85 18.46
CA ARG A 116 -20.38 -11.53 17.98
C ARG A 116 -21.69 -11.71 17.19
N PRO A 117 -22.74 -10.89 17.43
CA PRO A 117 -23.97 -10.97 16.66
C PRO A 117 -23.74 -10.47 15.24
N GLU A 118 -24.16 -11.27 14.25
CA GLU A 118 -23.90 -11.01 12.84
C GLU A 118 -25.14 -10.46 12.10
N ALA A 119 -24.93 -9.81 10.94
CA ALA A 119 -26.01 -9.31 10.10
C ALA A 119 -26.84 -10.48 9.50
N PRO A 120 -28.17 -10.33 9.34
CA PRO A 120 -29.01 -11.37 8.75
C PRO A 120 -28.55 -11.84 7.36
N THR A 121 -27.95 -10.94 6.57
CA THR A 121 -27.41 -11.24 5.24
C THR A 121 -26.31 -12.30 5.29
N TYR A 122 -25.35 -12.19 6.20
CA TYR A 122 -24.28 -13.19 6.34
C TYR A 122 -24.78 -14.48 6.99
N VAL A 123 -25.66 -14.38 7.98
CA VAL A 123 -26.23 -15.56 8.65
C VAL A 123 -27.02 -16.45 7.68
N SER A 124 -27.59 -15.87 6.62
CA SER A 124 -28.27 -16.63 5.57
C SER A 124 -27.32 -17.57 4.81
N GLN A 125 -26.03 -17.24 4.75
CA GLN A 125 -24.98 -17.99 4.04
C GLN A 125 -24.35 -19.09 4.93
N TRP A 126 -24.63 -19.12 6.23
CA TRP A 126 -24.01 -20.07 7.17
C TRP A 126 -24.51 -21.50 6.97
N THR A 127 -23.57 -22.43 7.02
CA THR A 127 -23.84 -23.88 7.02
C THR A 127 -24.62 -24.31 8.27
N ALA A 128 -25.23 -25.49 8.23
CA ALA A 128 -25.97 -26.03 9.37
C ALA A 128 -25.09 -26.20 10.62
N ALA A 129 -23.80 -26.51 10.46
CA ALA A 129 -22.84 -26.62 11.55
C ALA A 129 -22.51 -25.24 12.17
N GLU A 130 -22.36 -24.20 11.35
CA GLU A 130 -22.04 -22.85 11.82
C GLU A 130 -23.19 -22.18 12.57
N ARG A 131 -24.43 -22.52 12.22
CA ARG A 131 -25.63 -22.06 12.95
C ARG A 131 -25.67 -22.53 14.41
N GLU A 132 -24.83 -23.49 14.81
CA GLU A 132 -24.65 -23.88 16.22
C GLU A 132 -24.22 -22.69 17.10
N VAL A 133 -23.52 -21.69 16.54
CA VAL A 133 -23.15 -20.44 17.23
C VAL A 133 -24.39 -19.70 17.78
N LEU A 134 -25.53 -19.81 17.10
CA LEU A 134 -26.79 -19.18 17.50
C LEU A 134 -27.47 -19.89 18.68
N ALA A 135 -26.94 -20.99 19.21
CA ALA A 135 -27.50 -21.68 20.37
C ALA A 135 -27.36 -20.87 21.68
N VAL A 136 -26.40 -19.94 21.73
CA VAL A 136 -26.10 -19.09 22.89
C VAL A 136 -26.45 -17.62 22.62
N ARG A 137 -26.48 -16.79 23.68
CA ARG A 137 -26.67 -15.34 23.51
C ARG A 137 -25.39 -14.72 22.94
N PRO A 138 -25.50 -13.79 21.97
CA PRO A 138 -24.35 -13.06 21.48
C PRO A 138 -23.73 -12.15 22.55
N GLY A 139 -22.44 -11.87 22.42
CA GLY A 139 -21.64 -11.07 23.34
C GLY A 139 -21.44 -9.62 22.92
N ILE A 140 -21.21 -8.73 23.90
CA ILE A 140 -20.56 -7.44 23.64
C ILE A 140 -19.09 -7.70 23.25
N THR A 141 -18.40 -8.54 24.03
CA THR A 141 -17.07 -9.05 23.71
C THR A 141 -17.09 -10.57 23.50
N GLY A 142 -16.11 -11.11 22.79
CA GLY A 142 -16.01 -12.50 22.43
C GLY A 142 -14.56 -12.91 22.07
N PRO A 143 -14.28 -14.22 22.03
CA PRO A 143 -12.97 -14.75 21.66
C PRO A 143 -12.48 -14.24 20.30
N THR A 144 -13.39 -14.14 19.32
CA THR A 144 -13.11 -13.62 17.99
C THR A 144 -12.69 -12.15 18.00
N GLN A 145 -13.32 -11.31 18.81
CA GLN A 145 -12.92 -9.89 18.97
C GLN A 145 -11.54 -9.73 19.61
N ILE A 146 -11.03 -10.75 20.33
CA ILE A 146 -9.67 -10.75 20.87
C ILE A 146 -8.66 -11.30 19.85
N ALA A 147 -9.07 -12.29 19.05
CA ALA A 147 -8.23 -12.92 18.04
C ALA A 147 -8.03 -12.02 16.80
N TYR A 148 -9.07 -11.28 16.41
CA TYR A 148 -9.12 -10.41 15.24
C TYR A 148 -9.35 -8.95 15.67
N ILE A 149 -8.50 -8.42 16.54
CA ILE A 149 -8.59 -7.01 16.99
C ILE A 149 -8.42 -6.03 15.81
N ASP A 150 -7.56 -6.40 14.85
CA ASP A 150 -7.20 -5.59 13.67
C ASP A 150 -7.94 -6.07 12.40
N GLU A 151 -9.19 -6.53 12.54
CA GLU A 151 -10.04 -6.99 11.42
C GLU A 151 -10.14 -5.96 10.28
N GLU A 152 -10.15 -4.66 10.60
CA GLU A 152 -10.23 -3.59 9.60
C GLU A 152 -8.97 -3.47 8.72
N GLU A 153 -7.80 -3.93 9.20
CA GLU A 153 -6.53 -3.96 8.45
C GLU A 153 -6.41 -5.22 7.56
N LEU A 154 -7.23 -6.26 7.79
CA LEU A 154 -7.24 -7.50 7.01
C LEU A 154 -8.22 -7.47 5.82
N LEU A 155 -9.00 -6.40 5.70
CA LEU A 155 -10.05 -6.23 4.68
C LEU A 155 -9.57 -5.26 3.58
N GLU A 156 -8.48 -5.62 2.89
CA GLU A 156 -7.95 -4.91 1.72
C GLU A 156 -8.71 -5.35 0.45
N GLY A 157 -9.29 -4.40 -0.31
CA GLY A 157 -10.09 -4.71 -1.52
C GLY A 157 -11.59 -4.48 -1.30
N ASP A 158 -12.47 -5.33 -1.87
CA ASP A 158 -13.91 -5.30 -1.56
C ASP A 158 -14.15 -5.91 -0.17
N PRO A 159 -14.51 -5.11 0.85
CA PRO A 159 -14.61 -5.60 2.22
C PRO A 159 -15.69 -6.68 2.39
N ASN A 160 -16.72 -6.70 1.55
CA ASN A 160 -17.74 -7.76 1.62
C ASN A 160 -17.18 -9.07 1.07
N ALA A 161 -16.51 -9.04 -0.09
CA ALA A 161 -15.97 -10.23 -0.73
C ALA A 161 -14.88 -10.89 0.14
N VAL A 162 -13.94 -10.12 0.67
CA VAL A 162 -12.86 -10.64 1.53
C VAL A 162 -13.43 -11.17 2.85
N TYR A 163 -14.43 -10.49 3.41
CA TYR A 163 -15.12 -10.98 4.60
C TYR A 163 -15.81 -12.33 4.35
N GLU A 164 -16.53 -12.46 3.24
CA GLU A 164 -17.26 -13.69 2.87
C GLU A 164 -16.32 -14.85 2.55
N SER A 165 -15.25 -14.63 1.77
CA SER A 165 -14.37 -15.71 1.30
C SER A 165 -13.31 -16.15 2.30
N GLU A 166 -12.82 -15.25 3.16
CA GLU A 166 -11.62 -15.51 3.97
C GLU A 166 -11.83 -15.37 5.48
N LEU A 167 -12.65 -14.40 5.92
CA LEU A 167 -12.71 -14.04 7.34
C LEU A 167 -13.91 -14.66 8.07
N MET A 168 -15.09 -14.72 7.44
CA MET A 168 -16.34 -15.15 8.05
C MET A 168 -16.24 -16.56 8.64
N HIS A 169 -15.78 -17.52 7.83
CA HIS A 169 -15.65 -18.92 8.25
C HIS A 169 -14.56 -19.11 9.34
N ALA A 170 -13.45 -18.35 9.25
CA ALA A 170 -12.38 -18.40 10.25
C ALA A 170 -12.85 -17.87 11.62
N LYS A 171 -13.61 -16.77 11.63
CA LYS A 171 -14.24 -16.20 12.83
C LYS A 171 -15.25 -17.16 13.45
N LEU A 172 -16.08 -17.79 12.62
CA LEU A 172 -17.05 -18.79 13.06
C LEU A 172 -16.39 -20.00 13.70
N ALA A 173 -15.23 -20.46 13.20
CA ALA A 173 -14.50 -21.57 13.80
C ALA A 173 -14.06 -21.27 15.25
N VAL A 174 -13.59 -20.05 15.52
CA VAL A 174 -13.19 -19.60 16.87
C VAL A 174 -14.41 -19.51 17.80
N ASP A 175 -15.52 -18.95 17.32
CA ASP A 175 -16.75 -18.84 18.09
C ASP A 175 -17.40 -20.22 18.36
N LEU A 176 -17.33 -21.15 17.40
CA LEU A 176 -17.77 -22.55 17.57
C LEU A 176 -16.96 -23.28 18.65
N GLU A 177 -15.63 -23.10 18.67
CA GLU A 177 -14.79 -23.68 19.71
C GLU A 177 -15.25 -23.20 21.09
N TYR A 178 -15.50 -21.90 21.22
CA TYR A 178 -15.99 -21.30 22.46
C TYR A 178 -17.35 -21.86 22.89
N VAL A 179 -18.30 -21.99 21.96
CA VAL A 179 -19.63 -22.55 22.25
C VAL A 179 -19.55 -24.00 22.73
N ARG A 180 -18.70 -24.82 22.09
CA ARG A 180 -18.52 -26.25 22.43
C ARG A 180 -17.78 -26.48 23.73
N THR A 181 -16.83 -25.60 24.08
CA THR A 181 -15.95 -25.75 25.25
C THR A 181 -16.22 -24.73 26.36
N PHE A 182 -17.44 -24.20 26.38
CA PHE A 182 -17.86 -23.12 27.28
C PHE A 182 -17.51 -23.39 28.76
N SER A 183 -16.96 -22.37 29.44
CA SER A 183 -16.81 -22.34 30.90
C SER A 183 -16.80 -20.91 31.45
N LEU A 184 -17.26 -20.73 32.70
CA LEU A 184 -17.23 -19.43 33.38
C LEU A 184 -15.80 -18.87 33.53
N ARG A 185 -14.79 -19.75 33.63
CA ARG A 185 -13.38 -19.35 33.66
C ARG A 185 -12.91 -18.77 32.33
N ARG A 186 -13.35 -19.34 31.19
CA ARG A 186 -13.06 -18.78 29.86
C ARG A 186 -13.72 -17.40 29.71
N ASP A 187 -14.95 -17.22 30.18
CA ASP A 187 -15.61 -15.90 30.18
C ASP A 187 -14.82 -14.85 30.98
N ALA A 188 -14.40 -15.18 32.21
CA ALA A 188 -13.57 -14.29 33.01
C ALA A 188 -12.23 -13.95 32.30
N THR A 189 -11.66 -14.93 31.59
CA THR A 189 -10.44 -14.73 30.80
C THR A 189 -10.67 -13.79 29.62
N VAL A 190 -11.79 -13.94 28.91
CA VAL A 190 -12.18 -13.06 27.79
C VAL A 190 -12.43 -11.65 28.29
N LEU A 191 -13.16 -11.47 29.39
CA LEU A 191 -13.37 -10.15 30.02
C LEU A 191 -12.05 -9.49 30.42
N TRP A 192 -11.17 -10.24 31.10
CA TRP A 192 -9.85 -9.74 31.48
C TRP A 192 -8.99 -9.34 30.28
N LYS A 193 -8.92 -10.19 29.25
CA LYS A 193 -8.17 -9.89 28.03
C LYS A 193 -8.76 -8.70 27.27
N THR A 194 -10.08 -8.54 27.26
CA THR A 194 -10.76 -7.39 26.65
C THR A 194 -10.41 -6.11 27.39
N LEU A 195 -10.49 -6.11 28.72
CA LEU A 195 -10.13 -4.96 29.56
C LEU A 195 -8.66 -4.55 29.35
N VAL A 196 -7.74 -5.52 29.36
CA VAL A 196 -6.32 -5.29 29.07
C VAL A 196 -6.12 -4.77 27.64
N GLY A 197 -6.83 -5.34 26.66
CA GLY A 197 -6.80 -4.93 25.26
C GLY A 197 -7.15 -3.46 25.08
N ILE A 198 -8.31 -3.04 25.61
CA ILE A 198 -8.80 -1.65 25.56
C ILE A 198 -7.81 -0.70 26.26
N LEU A 199 -7.29 -1.08 27.43
CA LEU A 199 -6.32 -0.26 28.17
C LEU A 199 -4.93 -0.20 27.49
N SER A 200 -4.62 -1.13 26.59
CA SER A 200 -3.34 -1.23 25.87
C SER A 200 -3.36 -0.65 24.45
N ALA A 201 -4.49 -0.10 23.99
CA ALA A 201 -4.75 0.35 22.62
C ALA A 201 -3.89 1.54 22.11
N GLY A 202 -2.86 1.95 22.85
CA GLY A 202 -1.87 2.93 22.40
C GLY A 202 -0.76 2.37 21.51
N GLU A 203 -0.56 1.05 21.45
CA GLU A 203 0.50 0.43 20.64
C GLU A 203 -0.04 -0.80 19.88
N ARG A 204 -0.29 -0.60 18.58
CA ARG A 204 -0.67 -1.63 17.60
C ARG A 204 0.39 -2.73 17.57
N ARG A 205 -0.04 -3.99 17.66
CA ARG A 205 0.82 -5.16 17.88
C ARG A 205 1.36 -5.71 16.57
N SER A 206 2.68 -5.76 16.42
CA SER A 206 3.32 -6.63 15.43
C SER A 206 3.18 -8.10 15.85
N ASN A 207 2.91 -8.95 14.86
CA ASN A 207 2.57 -10.36 15.02
C ASN A 207 3.82 -11.24 15.27
N ARG A 208 4.56 -11.00 16.37
CA ARG A 208 5.63 -11.92 16.84
C ARG A 208 5.29 -12.47 18.23
N PRO A 209 5.40 -13.80 18.47
CA PRO A 209 5.12 -14.39 19.78
C PRO A 209 6.13 -13.87 20.82
N ARG A 210 5.65 -13.10 21.80
CA ARG A 210 6.46 -12.68 22.96
C ARG A 210 6.79 -13.91 23.82
N ARG A 211 8.09 -14.23 23.95
CA ARG A 211 8.62 -15.21 24.92
C ARG A 211 8.11 -14.86 26.32
N ARG A 212 7.37 -15.76 26.98
CA ARG A 212 6.90 -15.56 28.36
C ARG A 212 8.04 -15.82 29.34
N TYR A 213 8.49 -14.79 30.04
CA TYR A 213 9.47 -14.94 31.12
C TYR A 213 8.87 -15.64 32.34
N THR A 214 9.60 -16.60 32.89
CA THR A 214 9.29 -17.32 34.13
C THR A 214 9.46 -16.41 35.36
N LEU A 215 8.88 -16.80 36.51
CA LEU A 215 9.03 -16.04 37.76
C LEU A 215 10.51 -15.98 38.21
N GLY A 216 11.28 -17.04 37.97
CA GLY A 216 12.72 -17.09 38.25
C GLY A 216 13.51 -16.06 37.45
N GLU A 217 13.22 -15.90 36.16
CA GLU A 217 13.86 -14.87 35.31
C GLU A 217 13.48 -13.44 35.76
N ARG A 218 12.25 -13.23 36.25
CA ARG A 218 11.80 -11.94 36.80
C ARG A 218 12.53 -11.59 38.10
N LEU A 219 12.67 -12.56 39.00
CA LEU A 219 13.44 -12.39 40.24
C LEU A 219 14.92 -12.10 39.94
N ALA A 220 15.53 -12.82 39.00
CA ALA A 220 16.92 -12.60 38.60
C ALA A 220 17.17 -11.21 37.98
N SER A 221 16.16 -10.61 37.34
CA SER A 221 16.26 -9.25 36.80
C SER A 221 16.16 -8.13 37.84
N ALA A 222 15.65 -8.44 39.03
CA ALA A 222 15.39 -7.48 40.09
C ALA A 222 16.68 -7.15 40.86
N ARG A 223 17.51 -6.27 40.29
CA ARG A 223 18.74 -5.79 40.95
C ARG A 223 18.40 -5.10 42.28
N PRO A 224 19.22 -5.27 43.34
CA PRO A 224 18.90 -4.77 44.68
C PRO A 224 18.77 -3.24 44.74
N GLY A 225 19.55 -2.49 43.96
CA GLY A 225 19.50 -1.02 43.94
C GLY A 225 18.14 -0.44 43.54
N PRO A 226 17.62 -0.72 42.32
CA PRO A 226 16.31 -0.25 41.88
C PRO A 226 15.15 -0.72 42.76
N VAL A 227 15.22 -1.96 43.27
CA VAL A 227 14.21 -2.52 44.19
C VAL A 227 14.18 -1.76 45.51
N LEU A 228 15.36 -1.47 46.08
CA LEU A 228 15.47 -0.69 47.30
C LEU A 228 14.97 0.74 47.12
N LEU A 229 15.30 1.37 45.98
CA LEU A 229 14.81 2.70 45.64
C LEU A 229 13.28 2.74 45.57
N ASP A 230 12.66 1.79 44.86
CA ASP A 230 11.20 1.68 44.79
C ASP A 230 10.56 1.44 46.16
N ALA A 231 11.19 0.63 47.02
CA ALA A 231 10.72 0.37 48.39
C ALA A 231 10.72 1.66 49.24
N VAL A 232 11.80 2.44 49.15
CA VAL A 232 11.94 3.74 49.85
C VAL A 232 10.92 4.74 49.34
N LEU A 233 10.77 4.87 48.01
CA LEU A 233 9.82 5.80 47.41
C LEU A 233 8.37 5.43 47.75
N ALA A 234 8.04 4.13 47.77
CA ALA A 234 6.74 3.64 48.23
C ALA A 234 6.49 3.95 49.71
N ALA A 235 7.49 3.77 50.57
CA ALA A 235 7.40 4.10 52.00
C ALA A 235 7.13 5.61 52.20
N VAL A 236 7.83 6.46 51.46
CA VAL A 236 7.65 7.93 51.49
C VAL A 236 6.25 8.30 51.01
N ALA A 237 5.79 7.74 49.88
CA ALA A 237 4.44 7.99 49.38
C ALA A 237 3.35 7.58 50.38
N ALA A 238 3.52 6.44 51.06
CA ALA A 238 2.61 5.98 52.09
C ALA A 238 2.62 6.87 53.34
N ALA A 239 3.80 7.31 53.79
CA ALA A 239 3.93 8.23 54.92
C ALA A 239 3.28 9.59 54.62
N LEU A 240 3.47 10.12 53.40
CA LEU A 240 2.83 11.35 52.93
C LEU A 240 1.31 11.21 52.83
N ALA A 241 0.80 10.09 52.31
CA ALA A 241 -0.63 9.83 52.22
C ALA A 241 -1.30 9.79 53.60
N VAL A 242 -0.62 9.20 54.58
CA VAL A 242 -1.06 9.23 55.99
C VAL A 242 -1.01 10.65 56.54
N GLY A 243 0.11 11.37 56.36
CA GLY A 243 0.28 12.75 56.83
C GLY A 243 -0.77 13.72 56.26
N LEU A 244 -1.14 13.58 54.99
CA LEU A 244 -2.18 14.39 54.35
C LEU A 244 -3.59 14.09 54.86
N ARG A 245 -3.80 12.93 55.50
CA ARG A 245 -5.12 12.50 55.97
C ARG A 245 -5.35 12.77 57.46
N ILE A 246 -4.30 12.93 58.26
CA ILE A 246 -4.38 13.11 59.71
C ILE A 246 -4.92 14.50 60.05
N ASP A 247 -5.96 14.53 60.90
CA ASP A 247 -6.43 15.75 61.56
C ASP A 247 -5.48 16.14 62.69
N ARG A 248 -5.10 17.43 62.79
CA ARG A 248 -4.01 17.93 63.65
C ARG A 248 -4.14 17.58 65.14
N ASN A 249 -5.34 17.22 65.62
CA ASN A 249 -5.63 17.00 67.03
C ASN A 249 -5.39 15.56 67.54
N ASN A 250 -4.93 14.60 66.70
CA ASN A 250 -4.75 13.20 67.16
C ASN A 250 -3.58 12.44 66.49
N ILE A 251 -2.42 13.08 66.41
CA ILE A 251 -1.21 12.54 65.75
C ILE A 251 -0.75 11.20 66.34
N PHE A 252 -0.71 11.05 67.66
CA PHE A 252 -0.18 9.83 68.29
C PHE A 252 -1.04 8.59 68.04
N ALA A 253 -2.38 8.73 68.12
CA ALA A 253 -3.30 7.64 67.81
C ALA A 253 -3.28 7.27 66.31
N ALA A 254 -3.13 8.27 65.44
CA ALA A 254 -3.00 8.05 64.01
C ALA A 254 -1.70 7.33 63.65
N VAL A 255 -0.56 7.71 64.23
CA VAL A 255 0.72 7.02 64.01
C VAL A 255 0.63 5.56 64.48
N ALA A 256 0.06 5.29 65.65
CA ALA A 256 -0.13 3.94 66.17
C ALA A 256 -1.13 3.08 65.35
N THR A 257 -2.03 3.70 64.59
CA THR A 257 -2.99 3.00 63.73
C THR A 257 -2.45 2.77 62.31
N TYR A 258 -1.63 3.69 61.79
CA TYR A 258 -1.19 3.69 60.40
C TYR A 258 0.26 3.27 60.18
N TRP A 259 1.02 2.98 61.24
CA TRP A 259 2.44 2.60 61.12
C TRP A 259 2.66 1.35 60.25
N VAL A 260 1.69 0.43 60.19
CA VAL A 260 1.77 -0.79 59.35
C VAL A 260 1.64 -0.48 57.86
N PHE A 261 1.02 0.65 57.49
CA PHE A 261 0.77 1.01 56.09
C PHE A 261 2.07 1.28 55.31
N VAL A 262 3.04 1.90 55.97
CA VAL A 262 4.34 2.26 55.38
C VAL A 262 5.20 1.05 55.02
N PRO A 263 5.51 0.10 55.94
CA PRO A 263 6.28 -1.10 55.61
C PRO A 263 5.50 -2.00 54.64
N LEU A 264 4.17 -2.02 54.71
CA LEU A 264 3.36 -2.79 53.79
C LEU A 264 3.45 -2.24 52.36
N ALA A 265 3.39 -0.91 52.16
CA ALA A 265 3.61 -0.29 50.86
C ALA A 265 5.05 -0.54 50.34
N ALA A 266 6.05 -0.44 51.21
CA ALA A 266 7.45 -0.70 50.90
C ALA A 266 7.70 -2.15 50.41
N LEU A 267 6.88 -3.11 50.85
CA LEU A 267 6.96 -4.51 50.44
C LEU A 267 6.11 -4.81 49.19
N VAL A 268 4.85 -4.38 49.19
CA VAL A 268 3.87 -4.74 48.16
C VAL A 268 4.20 -4.07 46.81
N ARG A 269 4.70 -2.83 46.82
CA ARG A 269 4.99 -2.08 45.57
C ARG A 269 6.13 -2.74 44.76
N PRO A 270 7.32 -3.01 45.33
CA PRO A 270 8.37 -3.70 44.59
C PRO A 270 7.97 -5.12 44.18
N ALA A 271 7.25 -5.85 45.04
CA ALA A 271 6.76 -7.19 44.72
C ALA A 271 5.82 -7.19 43.51
N ALA A 272 4.90 -6.22 43.43
CA ALA A 272 4.02 -6.04 42.28
C ALA A 272 4.82 -5.76 40.98
N PHE A 273 5.89 -4.97 41.05
CA PHE A 273 6.77 -4.70 39.91
C PHE A 273 7.63 -5.89 39.50
N ILE A 274 8.09 -6.73 40.44
CA ILE A 274 8.77 -8.00 40.13
C ILE A 274 7.80 -8.92 39.41
N ILE A 275 6.58 -9.10 39.94
CA ILE A 275 5.56 -9.96 39.33
C ILE A 275 5.15 -9.41 37.96
N ALA A 276 5.02 -8.10 37.77
CA ALA A 276 4.69 -7.51 36.48
C ALA A 276 5.85 -7.56 35.47
N GLY A 277 7.09 -7.82 35.92
CA GLY A 277 8.28 -7.82 35.08
C GLY A 277 8.78 -6.42 34.72
N ALA A 278 8.54 -5.42 35.58
CA ALA A 278 8.98 -4.03 35.35
C ALA A 278 10.52 -3.89 35.35
N TYR A 279 11.23 -4.76 36.07
CA TYR A 279 12.70 -4.76 36.13
C TYR A 279 13.39 -5.47 34.96
N LEU A 280 12.62 -6.19 34.12
CA LEU A 280 13.12 -6.74 32.85
C LEU A 280 13.27 -5.68 31.76
N ARG A 281 12.69 -4.49 31.97
CA ARG A 281 12.58 -3.46 30.93
C ARG A 281 13.67 -2.40 31.05
N VAL A 282 14.15 -1.94 29.90
CA VAL A 282 15.13 -0.86 29.80
C VAL A 282 14.39 0.48 29.77
N TRP A 283 14.36 1.20 30.89
CA TRP A 283 13.64 2.48 31.07
C TRP A 283 14.29 3.69 30.36
N ARG A 284 15.14 3.43 29.36
CA ARG A 284 15.75 4.44 28.49
C ARG A 284 14.81 4.83 27.34
N TYR A 285 13.88 3.95 26.95
CA TYR A 285 12.91 4.20 25.89
C TYR A 285 11.52 3.69 26.30
N PRO A 286 10.86 4.35 27.28
CA PRO A 286 9.58 3.87 27.79
C PRO A 286 8.45 4.08 26.78
N THR A 287 7.81 2.98 26.41
CA THR A 287 6.68 2.82 25.49
C THR A 287 5.33 3.09 26.19
N VAL A 288 4.23 3.27 25.45
CA VAL A 288 2.89 3.39 26.05
C VAL A 288 2.52 2.09 26.78
N SER A 289 2.98 0.93 26.28
CA SER A 289 2.82 -0.34 26.97
C SER A 289 3.57 -0.43 28.31
N ASP A 290 4.64 0.36 28.50
CA ASP A 290 5.33 0.49 29.79
C ASP A 290 4.49 1.24 30.81
N ALA A 291 3.81 2.31 30.38
CA ALA A 291 2.91 3.08 31.24
C ALA A 291 1.73 2.23 31.72
N GLY A 292 1.11 1.47 30.81
CA GLY A 292 0.05 0.53 31.16
C GLY A 292 0.51 -0.55 32.15
N LEU A 293 1.76 -1.03 32.04
CA LEU A 293 2.34 -1.98 33.00
C LEU A 293 2.53 -1.36 34.38
N VAL A 294 3.08 -0.14 34.48
CA VAL A 294 3.26 0.55 35.76
C VAL A 294 1.92 0.81 36.44
N VAL A 295 0.95 1.33 35.70
CA VAL A 295 -0.40 1.62 36.22
C VAL A 295 -1.09 0.33 36.70
N SER A 296 -1.07 -0.73 35.90
CA SER A 296 -1.71 -2.00 36.27
C SER A 296 -1.02 -2.69 37.45
N ALA A 297 0.31 -2.64 37.54
CA ALA A 297 1.05 -3.15 38.69
C ALA A 297 0.74 -2.36 39.97
N LEU A 298 0.66 -1.02 39.90
CA LEU A 298 0.26 -0.19 41.02
C LEU A 298 -1.20 -0.39 41.42
N ALA A 299 -2.11 -0.56 40.46
CA ALA A 299 -3.52 -0.84 40.75
C ALA A 299 -3.68 -2.21 41.43
N ALA A 300 -3.01 -3.25 40.93
CA ALA A 300 -3.00 -4.58 41.55
C ALA A 300 -2.39 -4.55 42.96
N GLY A 301 -1.28 -3.83 43.15
CA GLY A 301 -0.69 -3.61 44.48
C GLY A 301 -1.64 -2.89 45.43
N SER A 302 -2.37 -1.88 44.98
CA SER A 302 -3.36 -1.16 45.80
C SER A 302 -4.55 -2.03 46.18
N LEU A 303 -4.97 -2.94 45.29
CA LEU A 303 -5.99 -3.93 45.59
C LEU A 303 -5.51 -4.91 46.68
N ILE A 304 -4.26 -5.40 46.57
CA ILE A 304 -3.65 -6.26 47.60
C ILE A 304 -3.57 -5.53 48.93
N MET A 305 -3.11 -4.28 48.95
CA MET A 305 -3.09 -3.43 50.15
C MET A 305 -4.48 -3.29 50.76
N THR A 306 -5.50 -3.05 49.92
CA THR A 306 -6.90 -2.94 50.36
C THR A 306 -7.39 -4.23 51.02
N ILE A 307 -7.11 -5.39 50.42
CA ILE A 307 -7.49 -6.69 50.98
C ILE A 307 -6.75 -6.93 52.31
N LEU A 308 -5.44 -6.71 52.35
CA LEU A 308 -4.64 -6.92 53.56
C LEU A 308 -5.11 -6.01 54.71
N ILE A 309 -5.41 -4.74 54.43
CA ILE A 309 -5.82 -3.79 55.45
C ILE A 309 -7.26 -4.06 55.90
N PHE A 310 -8.22 -4.11 54.98
CA PHE A 310 -9.65 -4.14 55.32
C PHE A 310 -10.20 -5.54 55.62
N VAL A 311 -9.61 -6.60 55.03
CA VAL A 311 -10.10 -7.98 55.20
C VAL A 311 -9.24 -8.75 56.19
N VAL A 312 -7.91 -8.55 56.17
CA VAL A 312 -6.99 -9.33 57.02
C VAL A 312 -6.65 -8.63 58.32
N MET A 313 -6.34 -7.33 58.32
CA MET A 313 -5.86 -6.63 59.53
C MET A 313 -6.96 -5.96 60.32
N GLN A 314 -7.90 -5.28 59.68
CA GLN A 314 -8.96 -4.52 60.35
C GLN A 314 -9.85 -5.35 61.30
N PRO A 315 -10.18 -6.62 61.04
CA PRO A 315 -10.91 -7.45 62.00
C PRO A 315 -10.13 -7.77 63.28
N TRP A 316 -8.79 -7.69 63.23
CA TRP A 316 -7.88 -8.04 64.32
C TRP A 316 -7.28 -6.80 65.00
N ALA A 317 -7.37 -5.64 64.35
CA ALA A 317 -7.07 -4.34 64.92
C ALA A 317 -8.22 -3.90 65.84
N PHE A 318 -7.98 -3.97 67.15
CA PHE A 318 -8.85 -3.63 68.30
C PHE A 318 -10.29 -3.14 67.99
N PRO A 319 -11.34 -3.83 68.52
CA PRO A 319 -12.72 -3.36 68.46
C PRO A 319 -12.83 -1.94 69.04
N GLY A 320 -13.27 -0.97 68.23
CA GLY A 320 -13.50 0.42 68.67
C GLY A 320 -12.59 1.48 68.03
N THR A 321 -11.66 1.11 67.14
CA THR A 321 -10.90 2.12 66.37
C THR A 321 -11.73 2.71 65.22
N VAL A 322 -11.50 4.00 64.93
CA VAL A 322 -11.99 4.67 63.73
C VAL A 322 -11.22 4.03 62.56
N GLY A 323 -11.79 3.01 61.93
CA GLY A 323 -11.09 2.13 60.98
C GLY A 323 -10.30 2.86 59.87
N PHE A 324 -9.42 2.12 59.18
CA PHE A 324 -8.48 2.72 58.24
C PHE A 324 -9.17 3.59 57.17
N PRO A 325 -8.72 4.84 56.95
CA PRO A 325 -9.38 5.76 56.04
C PRO A 325 -9.18 5.28 54.60
N ARG A 326 -10.28 4.92 53.93
CA ARG A 326 -10.29 4.45 52.54
C ARG A 326 -9.60 5.44 51.58
N SER A 327 -9.70 6.73 51.87
CA SER A 327 -9.04 7.79 51.10
C SER A 327 -7.51 7.72 51.14
N ALA A 328 -6.89 7.19 52.20
CA ALA A 328 -5.43 7.10 52.30
C ALA A 328 -4.83 6.12 51.27
N ILE A 329 -5.55 5.05 50.92
CA ILE A 329 -5.12 4.12 49.86
C ILE A 329 -5.18 4.80 48.49
N ILE A 330 -6.23 5.60 48.24
CA ILE A 330 -6.37 6.32 46.96
C ILE A 330 -5.30 7.40 46.84
N ILE A 331 -5.06 8.17 47.90
CA ILE A 331 -4.03 9.20 47.95
C ILE A 331 -2.64 8.57 47.77
N GLU A 332 -2.35 7.46 48.46
CA GLU A 332 -1.07 6.76 48.29
C GLU A 332 -0.90 6.20 46.88
N PHE A 333 -1.96 5.64 46.26
CA PHE A 333 -1.92 5.20 44.87
C PHE A 333 -1.54 6.35 43.92
N LEU A 334 -2.14 7.53 44.08
CA LEU A 334 -1.84 8.71 43.26
C LEU A 334 -0.40 9.19 43.49
N LEU A 335 0.05 9.26 44.75
CA LEU A 335 1.43 9.65 45.09
C LEU A 335 2.45 8.65 44.55
N SER A 336 2.19 7.35 44.69
CA SER A 336 3.02 6.27 44.14
C SER A 336 3.07 6.32 42.61
N LEU A 337 1.96 6.66 41.94
CA LEU A 337 1.94 6.84 40.50
C LEU A 337 2.84 8.00 40.06
N ILE A 338 2.77 9.13 40.77
CA ILE A 338 3.61 10.30 40.50
C ILE A 338 5.09 9.98 40.75
N VAL A 339 5.43 9.37 41.89
CA VAL A 339 6.83 9.18 42.29
C VAL A 339 7.47 8.00 41.58
N LEU A 340 6.85 6.81 41.62
CA LEU A 340 7.40 5.58 41.02
C LEU A 340 7.22 5.54 39.50
N GLY A 341 6.14 6.14 38.99
CA GLY A 341 5.95 6.36 37.56
C GLY A 341 6.84 7.50 37.07
N GLY A 342 6.81 8.65 37.75
CA GLY A 342 7.61 9.82 37.39
C GLY A 342 9.10 9.52 37.26
N ILE A 343 9.72 8.79 38.19
CA ILE A 343 11.16 8.45 38.09
C ILE A 343 11.50 7.60 36.86
N ARG A 344 10.55 6.80 36.37
CA ARG A 344 10.69 5.92 35.19
C ARG A 344 10.43 6.65 33.87
N PHE A 345 9.54 7.63 33.87
CA PHE A 345 9.23 8.47 32.70
C PHE A 345 10.05 9.77 32.67
N ALA A 346 10.78 10.09 33.75
CA ALA A 346 11.63 11.27 33.84
C ALA A 346 12.78 11.26 32.83
N SER A 347 13.24 10.08 32.38
CA SER A 347 14.22 9.95 31.30
C SER A 347 13.64 10.41 29.97
N ARG A 348 12.36 10.11 29.70
CA ARG A 348 11.63 10.54 28.50
C ARG A 348 11.33 12.03 28.53
N ILE A 349 10.88 12.57 29.68
CA ILE A 349 10.67 14.02 29.84
C ILE A 349 12.00 14.78 29.71
N ARG A 350 13.09 14.23 30.26
CA ARG A 350 14.43 14.80 30.06
C ARG A 350 14.93 14.64 28.63
N GLN A 351 14.60 13.58 27.89
CA GLN A 351 14.99 13.49 26.47
C GLN A 351 14.14 14.41 25.61
N GLU A 352 12.82 14.49 25.82
CA GLU A 352 11.93 15.44 25.15
C GLU A 352 12.29 16.90 25.48
N GLY A 353 12.80 17.19 26.69
CA GLY A 353 13.25 18.52 27.11
C GLY A 353 14.75 18.83 26.92
N LEU A 354 15.62 17.83 26.71
CA LEU A 354 17.05 18.02 26.38
C LEU A 354 17.31 17.90 24.87
N ASP A 355 16.40 17.29 24.10
CA ASP A 355 16.38 17.38 22.63
C ASP A 355 15.90 18.76 22.14
N GLU A 356 15.46 19.64 23.04
CA GLU A 356 15.34 21.09 22.78
C GLU A 356 16.72 21.79 22.72
N GLY A 357 17.83 21.13 23.08
CA GLY A 357 19.18 21.73 23.06
C GLY A 357 20.31 20.83 22.52
N GLY A 358 19.99 19.66 21.97
CA GLY A 358 20.96 18.58 21.70
C GLY A 358 21.22 18.24 20.23
N ALA A 359 20.74 19.02 19.26
CA ALA A 359 21.29 18.90 17.91
C ALA A 359 22.73 19.47 17.93
N PRO A 360 23.76 18.75 17.47
CA PRO A 360 25.10 19.31 17.38
C PRO A 360 25.05 20.62 16.59
N ALA A 361 25.59 21.68 17.18
CA ALA A 361 25.67 23.04 16.65
C ALA A 361 26.63 23.15 15.45
N MET A 362 26.44 22.32 14.43
CA MET A 362 27.29 22.25 13.23
C MET A 362 26.52 22.30 11.90
N ALA A 363 25.20 22.53 11.88
CA ALA A 363 24.51 22.83 10.61
C ALA A 363 23.26 23.68 10.86
N GLY A 364 23.04 24.67 9.98
CA GLY A 364 22.14 25.83 10.13
C GLY A 364 20.61 25.56 10.17
N PRO A 365 19.79 26.60 9.91
CA PRO A 365 18.35 26.60 10.16
C PRO A 365 17.56 25.55 9.34
N PRO A 366 16.39 25.09 9.83
CA PRO A 366 15.49 24.21 9.08
C PRO A 366 15.03 24.87 7.77
N ARG A 367 14.86 24.07 6.73
CA ARG A 367 14.50 24.54 5.39
C ARG A 367 12.99 24.57 5.23
N PRO A 368 12.36 25.73 4.96
CA PRO A 368 10.93 25.84 4.71
C PRO A 368 10.55 25.17 3.39
N VAL A 369 9.55 24.29 3.44
CA VAL A 369 9.10 23.47 2.31
C VAL A 369 7.62 23.72 2.04
N LEU A 370 7.29 23.95 0.78
CA LEU A 370 5.91 24.04 0.32
C LEU A 370 5.50 22.70 -0.31
N ILE A 371 4.35 22.15 0.09
CA ILE A 371 3.86 20.88 -0.44
C ILE A 371 2.75 21.14 -1.46
N TYR A 372 2.95 20.75 -2.71
CA TYR A 372 1.90 20.81 -3.73
C TYR A 372 1.15 19.48 -3.78
N GLY A 373 -0.14 19.49 -3.45
CA GLY A 373 -1.02 18.34 -3.28
C GLY A 373 -1.39 18.11 -1.82
N ALA A 374 -2.58 18.54 -1.41
CA ALA A 374 -3.15 18.37 -0.07
C ALA A 374 -3.98 17.06 0.05
N GLY A 375 -3.63 16.03 -0.73
CA GLY A 375 -4.22 14.68 -0.65
C GLY A 375 -3.50 13.78 0.36
N ASP A 376 -3.77 12.48 0.32
CA ASP A 376 -3.21 11.50 1.26
C ASP A 376 -1.68 11.47 1.25
N ALA A 377 -1.06 11.49 0.06
CA ALA A 377 0.38 11.47 -0.08
C ALA A 377 1.03 12.73 0.54
N GLY A 378 0.45 13.91 0.31
CA GLY A 378 0.91 15.16 0.92
C GLY A 378 0.73 15.19 2.44
N ALA A 379 -0.40 14.70 2.93
CA ALA A 379 -0.67 14.60 4.37
C ALA A 379 0.31 13.65 5.07
N GLN A 380 0.60 12.49 4.47
CA GLN A 380 1.59 11.55 4.98
C GLN A 380 3.01 12.14 4.98
N LEU A 381 3.38 12.83 3.90
CA LEU A 381 4.67 13.49 3.79
C LEU A 381 4.86 14.56 4.88
N ALA A 382 3.86 15.43 5.07
CA ALA A 382 3.88 16.45 6.12
C ALA A 382 3.97 15.84 7.53
N ARG A 383 3.24 14.74 7.78
CA ARG A 383 3.32 14.01 9.05
C ARG A 383 4.72 13.48 9.31
N GLU A 384 5.37 12.92 8.31
CA GLU A 384 6.72 12.36 8.46
C GLU A 384 7.78 13.45 8.65
N MET A 385 7.68 14.58 7.94
CA MET A 385 8.54 15.76 8.16
C MET A 385 8.43 16.28 9.60
N ARG A 386 7.20 16.38 10.13
CA ARG A 386 6.99 16.82 11.52
C ARG A 386 7.52 15.81 12.55
N ARG A 387 7.40 14.51 12.25
CA ARG A 387 7.86 13.43 13.14
C ARG A 387 9.38 13.32 13.17
N ASN A 388 10.04 13.56 12.05
CA ASN A 388 11.47 13.34 11.89
C ASN A 388 12.22 14.66 11.64
N ARG A 389 12.46 15.42 12.72
CA ARG A 389 13.22 16.69 12.68
C ARG A 389 14.67 16.53 12.17
N ALA A 390 15.22 15.31 12.14
CA ALA A 390 16.53 15.06 11.53
C ALA A 390 16.56 15.35 10.03
N LEU A 391 15.39 15.35 9.36
CA LEU A 391 15.25 15.71 7.94
C LEU A 391 15.43 17.22 7.68
N ARG A 392 15.30 18.07 8.72
CA ARG A 392 15.41 19.54 8.63
C ARG A 392 14.51 20.19 7.57
N LEU A 393 13.37 19.56 7.28
CA LEU A 393 12.34 20.11 6.39
C LEU A 393 11.17 20.60 7.24
N GLU A 394 10.80 21.86 7.08
CA GLU A 394 9.68 22.48 7.78
C GLU A 394 8.54 22.75 6.79
N PRO A 395 7.43 22.01 6.84
CA PRO A 395 6.32 22.25 5.93
C PRO A 395 5.59 23.56 6.29
N VAL A 396 5.75 24.60 5.45
CA VAL A 396 5.18 25.93 5.69
C VAL A 396 3.78 26.13 5.12
N GLY A 397 3.32 25.20 4.27
CA GLY A 397 2.00 25.27 3.66
C GLY A 397 1.74 24.18 2.63
N PHE A 398 0.47 24.03 2.29
CA PHE A 398 0.01 23.26 1.14
C PHE A 398 -0.51 24.17 0.03
N LEU A 399 -0.30 23.76 -1.22
CA LEU A 399 -1.05 24.23 -2.38
C LEU A 399 -1.87 23.08 -2.95
N ASP A 400 -3.13 23.30 -3.31
CA ASP A 400 -3.97 22.28 -3.96
C ASP A 400 -4.94 22.98 -4.93
N ASP A 401 -5.18 22.34 -6.07
CA ASP A 401 -6.06 22.87 -7.12
C ASP A 401 -7.55 22.76 -6.74
N ASP A 402 -7.88 21.89 -5.78
CA ASP A 402 -9.21 21.78 -5.23
C ASP A 402 -9.53 22.97 -4.32
N HIS A 403 -10.36 23.88 -4.85
CA HIS A 403 -10.83 25.06 -4.13
C HIS A 403 -11.53 24.72 -2.80
N ALA A 404 -12.13 23.53 -2.65
CA ALA A 404 -12.79 23.13 -1.40
C ALA A 404 -11.80 22.93 -0.25
N LYS A 405 -10.52 22.66 -0.55
CA LYS A 405 -9.49 22.43 0.46
C LYS A 405 -8.82 23.71 0.96
N ARG A 406 -9.00 24.84 0.27
CA ARG A 406 -8.41 26.13 0.65
C ARG A 406 -8.85 26.55 2.06
N GLY A 407 -7.91 27.06 2.86
CA GLY A 407 -8.15 27.48 4.25
C GLY A 407 -8.35 26.33 5.24
N GLN A 408 -8.33 25.07 4.78
CA GLN A 408 -8.30 23.92 5.68
C GLN A 408 -6.89 23.72 6.25
N THR A 409 -6.81 23.04 7.40
CA THR A 409 -5.55 22.68 8.03
C THR A 409 -5.35 21.17 8.08
N ILE A 410 -4.18 20.70 7.63
CA ILE A 410 -3.77 19.30 7.64
C ILE A 410 -2.56 19.18 8.58
N TYR A 411 -2.72 18.44 9.67
CA TYR A 411 -1.71 18.37 10.75
C TYR A 411 -1.22 19.76 11.21
N GLY A 412 -2.12 20.75 11.28
CA GLY A 412 -1.80 22.11 11.69
C GLY A 412 -1.10 22.97 10.64
N ILE A 413 -0.96 22.50 9.40
CA ILE A 413 -0.39 23.23 8.26
C ILE A 413 -1.55 23.63 7.34
N GLU A 414 -1.59 24.88 6.92
CA GLU A 414 -2.69 25.45 6.13
C GLU A 414 -2.55 25.12 4.63
N VAL A 415 -3.69 24.93 3.96
CA VAL A 415 -3.79 24.95 2.48
C VAL A 415 -3.97 26.40 2.03
N ILE A 416 -2.86 27.01 1.62
CA ILE A 416 -2.70 28.46 1.41
C ILE A 416 -3.40 28.92 0.12
N GLY A 417 -3.41 28.09 -0.93
CA GLY A 417 -3.88 28.50 -2.25
C GLY A 417 -3.78 27.40 -3.30
N VAL A 418 -3.84 27.79 -4.57
CA VAL A 418 -3.63 26.89 -5.73
C VAL A 418 -2.20 26.99 -6.24
N VAL A 419 -1.83 26.14 -7.21
CA VAL A 419 -0.48 26.17 -7.78
C VAL A 419 -0.09 27.55 -8.33
N ASP A 420 -1.02 28.30 -8.92
CA ASP A 420 -0.72 29.62 -9.52
C ASP A 420 -0.36 30.69 -8.47
N ASP A 421 -0.68 30.44 -7.19
CA ASP A 421 -0.25 31.28 -6.07
C ASP A 421 1.22 31.04 -5.67
N LEU A 422 1.89 30.03 -6.25
CA LEU A 422 3.23 29.60 -5.87
C LEU A 422 4.26 30.74 -5.87
N PRO A 423 4.39 31.59 -6.90
CA PRO A 423 5.38 32.68 -6.87
C PRO A 423 5.16 33.66 -5.72
N ARG A 424 3.90 33.96 -5.39
CA ARG A 424 3.53 34.83 -4.27
C ARG A 424 3.89 34.18 -2.93
N VAL A 425 3.52 32.92 -2.74
CA VAL A 425 3.74 32.18 -1.49
C VAL A 425 5.24 31.93 -1.24
N VAL A 426 6.02 31.67 -2.28
CA VAL A 426 7.48 31.51 -2.19
C VAL A 426 8.13 32.79 -1.64
N GLY A 427 7.71 33.96 -2.13
CA GLY A 427 8.22 35.26 -1.66
C GLY A 427 7.77 35.60 -0.24
N GLU A 428 6.52 35.32 0.13
CA GLU A 428 5.97 35.64 1.47
C GLU A 428 6.53 34.74 2.59
N ARG A 429 6.88 33.49 2.28
CA ARG A 429 7.21 32.45 3.26
C ARG A 429 8.66 31.97 3.17
N GLU A 430 9.49 32.65 2.37
CA GLU A 430 10.92 32.32 2.13
C GLU A 430 11.15 30.84 1.79
N VAL A 431 10.29 30.25 0.95
CA VAL A 431 10.29 28.80 0.67
C VAL A 431 11.61 28.36 0.03
N ALA A 432 12.26 27.35 0.60
CA ALA A 432 13.53 26.82 0.12
C ALA A 432 13.36 25.70 -0.93
N GLU A 433 12.28 24.94 -0.88
CA GLU A 433 11.94 23.95 -1.91
C GLU A 433 10.44 23.64 -1.96
N VAL A 434 9.97 23.23 -3.14
CA VAL A 434 8.60 22.76 -3.39
C VAL A 434 8.63 21.25 -3.61
N ILE A 435 7.79 20.52 -2.88
CA ILE A 435 7.63 19.08 -3.07
C ILE A 435 6.24 18.78 -3.65
N VAL A 436 6.24 18.21 -4.85
CA VAL A 436 5.03 17.71 -5.52
C VAL A 436 4.65 16.36 -4.91
N ALA A 437 3.59 16.37 -4.10
CA ALA A 437 3.05 15.20 -3.41
C ALA A 437 1.80 14.65 -4.11
N MET A 438 1.84 14.61 -5.44
CA MET A 438 0.77 14.09 -6.29
C MET A 438 1.31 13.00 -7.23
N PRO A 439 1.45 11.74 -6.77
CA PRO A 439 2.06 10.65 -7.55
C PRO A 439 1.40 10.32 -8.90
N ARG A 440 0.18 10.84 -9.13
CA ARG A 440 -0.63 10.64 -10.35
C ARG A 440 -0.80 11.93 -11.17
N ILE A 441 0.02 12.95 -10.91
CA ILE A 441 0.00 14.20 -11.67
C ILE A 441 0.35 13.94 -13.14
N GLY A 442 -0.40 14.55 -14.07
CA GLY A 442 -0.09 14.50 -15.50
C GLY A 442 1.11 15.40 -15.84
N GLY A 443 1.86 15.03 -16.87
CA GLY A 443 3.09 15.71 -17.29
C GLY A 443 2.92 17.21 -17.59
N ASP A 444 1.79 17.60 -18.21
CA ASP A 444 1.53 19.03 -18.52
C ASP A 444 1.35 19.88 -17.26
N ARG A 445 0.64 19.33 -16.26
CA ARG A 445 0.47 20.02 -14.96
C ARG A 445 1.79 20.08 -14.21
N LEU A 446 2.59 19.02 -14.25
CA LEU A 446 3.92 19.02 -13.64
C LEU A 446 4.86 20.02 -14.32
N ARG A 447 4.84 20.13 -15.65
CA ARG A 447 5.61 21.14 -16.41
C ARG A 447 5.22 22.56 -16.00
N HIS A 448 3.92 22.83 -15.82
CA HIS A 448 3.45 24.10 -15.30
C HIS A 448 4.00 24.41 -13.90
N VAL A 449 3.98 23.44 -12.99
CA VAL A 449 4.54 23.60 -11.64
C VAL A 449 6.05 23.87 -11.68
N VAL A 450 6.79 23.11 -12.49
CA VAL A 450 8.25 23.29 -12.65
C VAL A 450 8.55 24.69 -13.18
N ALA A 451 7.83 25.15 -14.21
CA ALA A 451 8.00 26.49 -14.76
C ALA A 451 7.72 27.60 -13.73
N LEU A 452 6.69 27.43 -12.89
CA LEU A 452 6.40 28.36 -11.79
C LEU A 452 7.50 28.36 -10.72
N CYS A 453 8.03 27.18 -10.36
CA CYS A 453 9.15 27.06 -9.42
C CYS A 453 10.42 27.72 -9.97
N GLU A 454 10.74 27.53 -11.25
CA GLU A 454 11.88 28.17 -11.92
C GLU A 454 11.72 29.69 -11.94
N ALA A 455 10.54 30.20 -12.33
CA ALA A 455 10.26 31.63 -12.33
C ALA A 455 10.36 32.26 -10.92
N ALA A 456 10.06 31.48 -9.89
CA ALA A 456 10.19 31.89 -8.48
C ALA A 456 11.58 31.63 -7.88
N GLY A 457 12.51 31.00 -8.63
CA GLY A 457 13.87 30.70 -8.16
C GLY A 457 13.95 29.62 -7.07
N VAL A 458 12.97 28.71 -6.97
CA VAL A 458 12.89 27.67 -5.93
C VAL A 458 13.08 26.26 -6.51
N ALA A 459 13.79 25.40 -5.77
CA ALA A 459 14.00 24.02 -6.19
C ALA A 459 12.71 23.20 -6.14
N VAL A 460 12.51 22.30 -7.11
CA VAL A 460 11.34 21.41 -7.18
C VAL A 460 11.74 19.95 -7.07
N ARG A 461 11.02 19.20 -6.23
CA ARG A 461 11.18 17.74 -6.06
C ARG A 461 9.80 17.09 -6.12
N THR A 462 9.76 15.79 -6.37
CA THR A 462 8.50 15.06 -6.53
C THR A 462 8.55 13.70 -5.84
N LEU A 463 7.38 13.20 -5.46
CA LEU A 463 7.21 11.80 -5.07
C LEU A 463 7.10 10.93 -6.34
N PRO A 464 7.77 9.76 -6.37
CA PRO A 464 7.67 8.82 -7.49
C PRO A 464 6.24 8.27 -7.64
N ALA A 465 5.93 7.73 -8.81
CA ALA A 465 4.62 7.14 -9.10
C ALA A 465 4.33 5.94 -8.18
N VAL A 466 3.05 5.63 -7.97
CA VAL A 466 2.61 4.55 -7.06
C VAL A 466 3.23 3.19 -7.44
N ASN A 467 3.42 2.93 -8.73
CA ASN A 467 4.00 1.67 -9.23
C ASN A 467 5.51 1.54 -8.97
N GLU A 468 6.19 2.64 -8.62
CA GLU A 468 7.61 2.69 -8.23
C GLU A 468 7.78 2.60 -6.70
N LEU A 469 6.67 2.65 -5.94
CA LEU A 469 6.68 2.47 -4.49
C LEU A 469 6.69 0.97 -4.16
N LEU A 470 7.87 0.43 -3.86
CA LEU A 470 8.07 -0.97 -3.48
C LEU A 470 7.43 -1.36 -2.13
N ASP A 471 6.99 -0.36 -1.35
CA ASP A 471 6.19 -0.51 -0.13
C ASP A 471 5.19 0.64 -0.09
N ASP A 472 3.93 0.40 0.31
CA ASP A 472 2.85 1.40 0.44
C ASP A 472 3.10 2.48 1.53
N THR A 473 4.35 2.63 1.97
CA THR A 473 4.76 3.66 2.93
C THR A 473 5.38 4.86 2.22
N VAL A 474 4.71 6.00 2.30
CA VAL A 474 5.27 7.29 1.87
C VAL A 474 6.36 7.69 2.86
N SER A 475 7.61 7.75 2.39
CA SER A 475 8.77 8.16 3.18
C SER A 475 9.42 9.39 2.54
N VAL A 476 9.85 10.35 3.37
CA VAL A 476 10.57 11.56 2.91
C VAL A 476 11.87 11.20 2.18
N ASN A 477 12.48 10.06 2.53
CA ASN A 477 13.69 9.56 1.85
C ASN A 477 13.45 9.16 0.38
N ARG A 478 12.19 9.01 -0.06
CA ARG A 478 11.83 8.71 -1.45
C ARG A 478 11.60 9.96 -2.30
N VAL A 479 11.61 11.16 -1.71
CA VAL A 479 11.49 12.42 -2.46
C VAL A 479 12.75 12.59 -3.32
N ARG A 480 12.57 12.74 -4.63
CA ARG A 480 13.67 12.89 -5.60
C ARG A 480 13.50 14.13 -6.48
N PRO A 481 14.56 14.63 -7.13
CA PRO A 481 14.42 15.64 -8.16
C PRO A 481 13.41 15.21 -9.24
N VAL A 482 12.75 16.19 -9.85
CA VAL A 482 11.89 15.96 -11.01
C VAL A 482 12.76 15.46 -12.16
N LEU A 483 12.38 14.32 -12.75
CA LEU A 483 13.03 13.77 -13.93
C LEU A 483 12.22 14.14 -15.17
N VAL A 484 12.88 14.17 -16.33
CA VAL A 484 12.23 14.46 -17.60
C VAL A 484 11.11 13.46 -17.92
N GLU A 485 11.25 12.20 -17.52
CA GLU A 485 10.20 11.19 -17.64
C GLU A 485 8.94 11.58 -16.89
N ASP A 486 9.05 12.27 -15.75
CA ASP A 486 7.88 12.72 -15.00
C ASP A 486 7.09 13.78 -15.79
N LEU A 487 7.78 14.58 -16.62
CA LEU A 487 7.16 15.59 -17.50
C LEU A 487 6.46 14.97 -18.71
N LEU A 488 6.90 13.78 -19.12
CA LEU A 488 6.34 13.01 -20.23
C LEU A 488 5.23 12.04 -19.79
N ARG A 489 4.99 11.91 -18.48
CA ARG A 489 3.95 11.03 -17.94
C ARG A 489 2.57 11.49 -18.39
N ARG A 490 1.74 10.49 -18.66
CA ARG A 490 0.32 10.69 -18.93
C ARG A 490 -0.46 10.64 -17.63
N GLY A 491 -1.70 11.11 -17.68
CA GLY A 491 -2.65 10.81 -16.63
C GLY A 491 -2.83 9.30 -16.46
N PRO A 492 -3.19 8.82 -15.26
CA PRO A 492 -3.31 7.39 -14.98
C PRO A 492 -4.29 6.70 -15.94
N ILE A 493 -3.86 5.58 -16.52
CA ILE A 493 -4.66 4.73 -17.40
C ILE A 493 -5.63 3.90 -16.54
N ALA A 494 -6.90 4.28 -16.52
CA ALA A 494 -7.93 3.57 -15.78
C ALA A 494 -8.47 2.36 -16.58
N ILE A 495 -7.71 1.26 -16.62
CA ILE A 495 -8.12 0.00 -17.26
C ILE A 495 -8.34 -1.07 -16.19
N GLY A 496 -9.53 -1.68 -16.21
CA GLY A 496 -9.90 -2.78 -15.33
C GLY A 496 -9.02 -4.01 -15.57
N GLU A 497 -8.70 -4.74 -14.49
CA GLU A 497 -7.76 -5.87 -14.55
C GLU A 497 -8.37 -7.17 -15.07
N GLU A 498 -9.69 -7.33 -14.99
CA GLU A 498 -10.35 -8.59 -15.31
C GLU A 498 -10.03 -9.13 -16.70
N PRO A 499 -10.06 -8.34 -17.81
CA PRO A 499 -9.73 -8.87 -19.13
C PRO A 499 -8.31 -9.43 -19.19
N MET A 500 -7.35 -8.71 -18.61
CA MET A 500 -5.94 -9.14 -18.61
C MET A 500 -5.74 -10.38 -17.74
N ARG A 501 -6.39 -10.43 -16.57
CA ARG A 501 -6.38 -11.61 -15.69
C ARG A 501 -7.04 -12.81 -16.37
N ALA A 502 -8.10 -12.60 -17.15
CA ALA A 502 -8.74 -13.65 -17.94
C ALA A 502 -7.84 -14.17 -19.07
N LEU A 503 -6.96 -13.32 -19.62
CA LEU A 503 -5.97 -13.72 -20.63
C LEU A 503 -4.85 -14.58 -20.03
N VAL A 504 -4.26 -14.19 -18.89
CA VAL A 504 -3.00 -14.80 -18.40
C VAL A 504 -3.12 -15.60 -17.11
N GLY A 505 -4.17 -15.36 -16.32
CA GLY A 505 -4.33 -15.96 -15.00
C GLY A 505 -4.38 -17.49 -15.05
N ARG A 506 -3.61 -18.14 -14.16
CA ARG A 506 -3.46 -19.60 -14.03
C ARG A 506 -3.02 -20.34 -15.30
N ARG A 507 -2.61 -19.64 -16.35
CA ARG A 507 -2.10 -20.22 -17.60
C ARG A 507 -0.57 -20.30 -17.61
N THR A 508 -0.04 -21.10 -18.51
CA THR A 508 1.36 -21.07 -18.93
C THR A 508 1.53 -20.00 -19.99
N VAL A 509 2.33 -18.99 -19.66
CA VAL A 509 2.62 -17.84 -20.53
C VAL A 509 4.09 -17.90 -20.94
N LEU A 510 4.35 -17.86 -22.25
CA LEU A 510 5.69 -17.75 -22.81
C LEU A 510 5.96 -16.30 -23.24
N VAL A 511 7.08 -15.74 -22.79
CA VAL A 511 7.55 -14.43 -23.25
C VAL A 511 8.88 -14.63 -23.95
N THR A 512 8.94 -14.37 -25.26
CA THR A 512 10.21 -14.35 -26.00
C THR A 512 10.87 -12.97 -25.84
N GLY A 513 12.19 -12.89 -25.75
CA GLY A 513 12.87 -11.61 -25.50
C GLY A 513 12.67 -11.14 -24.07
N ALA A 514 12.53 -12.09 -23.13
CA ALA A 514 12.16 -11.83 -21.75
C ALA A 514 13.16 -10.93 -20.99
N GLY A 515 14.42 -10.87 -21.44
CA GLY A 515 15.44 -9.99 -20.85
C GLY A 515 15.39 -8.55 -21.37
N GLY A 516 14.61 -8.27 -22.43
CA GLY A 516 14.48 -6.93 -23.01
C GLY A 516 13.66 -5.97 -22.14
N SER A 517 13.70 -4.67 -22.45
CA SER A 517 12.95 -3.64 -21.69
C SER A 517 11.43 -3.91 -21.65
N ILE A 518 10.82 -4.27 -22.79
CA ILE A 518 9.39 -4.62 -22.85
C ILE A 518 9.14 -6.03 -22.33
N GLY A 519 9.99 -7.00 -22.70
CA GLY A 519 9.85 -8.39 -22.28
C GLY A 519 9.91 -8.57 -20.77
N SER A 520 10.88 -7.93 -20.09
CA SER A 520 11.01 -8.03 -18.63
C SER A 520 9.82 -7.41 -17.91
N GLU A 521 9.28 -6.29 -18.40
CA GLU A 521 8.08 -5.69 -17.84
C GLU A 521 6.82 -6.52 -18.09
N LEU A 522 6.69 -7.13 -19.28
CA LEU A 522 5.64 -8.13 -19.54
C LEU A 522 5.70 -9.25 -18.52
N CYS A 523 6.89 -9.78 -18.23
CA CYS A 523 7.05 -10.84 -17.25
C CYS A 523 6.60 -10.40 -15.85
N ARG A 524 6.93 -9.16 -15.42
CA ARG A 524 6.47 -8.62 -14.14
C ARG A 524 4.95 -8.50 -14.05
N GLN A 525 4.30 -7.94 -15.08
CA GLN A 525 2.86 -7.73 -15.07
C GLN A 525 2.07 -9.02 -15.26
N VAL A 526 2.58 -9.96 -16.05
CA VAL A 526 1.98 -11.30 -16.18
C VAL A 526 2.06 -12.05 -14.84
N ALA A 527 3.18 -11.96 -14.13
CA ALA A 527 3.32 -12.55 -12.81
C ALA A 527 2.36 -11.90 -11.78
N SER A 528 2.20 -10.57 -11.78
CA SER A 528 1.28 -9.88 -10.85
C SER A 528 -0.20 -10.18 -11.14
N LEU A 529 -0.55 -10.51 -12.38
CA LEU A 529 -1.89 -10.97 -12.78
C LEU A 529 -2.16 -12.44 -12.42
N GLY A 530 -1.17 -13.15 -11.86
CA GLY A 530 -1.34 -14.50 -11.32
C GLY A 530 -1.27 -15.61 -12.38
N ALA A 531 -0.34 -15.49 -13.34
CA ALA A 531 -0.01 -16.60 -14.24
C ALA A 531 0.34 -17.87 -13.45
N GLY A 532 -0.06 -19.04 -13.98
CA GLY A 532 0.23 -20.33 -13.33
C GLY A 532 1.70 -20.71 -13.52
N ARG A 533 2.19 -20.54 -14.75
CA ARG A 533 3.60 -20.70 -15.11
C ARG A 533 4.02 -19.58 -16.06
N LEU A 534 5.21 -19.04 -15.85
CA LEU A 534 5.81 -18.00 -16.68
C LEU A 534 7.14 -18.50 -17.23
N VAL A 535 7.20 -18.66 -18.56
CA VAL A 535 8.36 -19.14 -19.30
C VAL A 535 9.09 -17.95 -19.92
N LEU A 536 10.33 -17.74 -19.49
CA LEU A 536 11.20 -16.65 -19.93
C LEU A 536 12.13 -17.18 -21.02
N PHE A 537 11.88 -16.84 -22.28
CA PHE A 537 12.70 -17.31 -23.41
C PHE A 537 13.57 -16.19 -23.95
N GLU A 538 14.89 -16.31 -23.82
CA GLU A 538 15.83 -15.25 -24.13
C GLU A 538 17.18 -15.84 -24.57
N ARG A 539 17.84 -15.17 -25.53
CA ARG A 539 19.18 -15.56 -25.98
C ARG A 539 20.26 -14.99 -25.08
N ALA A 540 20.06 -13.76 -24.60
CA ALA A 540 21.00 -13.08 -23.73
C ALA A 540 20.94 -13.64 -22.30
N GLU A 541 21.96 -14.39 -21.91
CA GLU A 541 22.05 -15.04 -20.60
C GLU A 541 21.95 -14.06 -19.42
N THR A 542 22.73 -12.97 -19.43
CA THR A 542 22.78 -12.03 -18.30
C THR A 542 21.45 -11.29 -18.06
N PRO A 543 20.80 -10.71 -19.09
CA PRO A 543 19.44 -10.16 -18.91
C PRO A 543 18.42 -11.19 -18.41
N LEU A 544 18.50 -12.44 -18.89
CA LEU A 544 17.61 -13.52 -18.45
C LEU A 544 17.80 -13.86 -16.96
N PHE A 545 19.05 -13.94 -16.50
CA PHE A 545 19.37 -14.19 -15.09
C PHE A 545 18.71 -13.14 -14.17
N TYR A 546 18.88 -11.86 -14.48
CA TYR A 546 18.34 -10.79 -13.63
C TYR A 546 16.83 -10.79 -13.55
N VAL A 547 16.13 -11.02 -14.67
CA VAL A 547 14.66 -11.08 -14.66
C VAL A 547 14.15 -12.34 -13.94
N ASP A 548 14.80 -13.49 -14.07
CA ASP A 548 14.44 -14.72 -13.32
C ASP A 548 14.61 -14.52 -11.81
N GLU A 549 15.76 -14.00 -11.37
CA GLU A 549 16.02 -13.72 -9.95
C GLU A 549 15.00 -12.73 -9.37
N GLU A 550 14.70 -11.66 -10.11
CA GLU A 550 13.73 -10.64 -9.71
C GLU A 550 12.34 -11.26 -9.50
N LEU A 551 11.86 -12.04 -10.47
CA LEU A 551 10.51 -12.60 -10.46
C LEU A 551 10.34 -13.66 -9.38
N ARG A 552 11.31 -14.57 -9.20
CA ARG A 552 11.27 -15.58 -8.13
C ARG A 552 11.19 -14.94 -6.74
N ARG A 553 11.90 -13.84 -6.53
CA ARG A 553 11.91 -13.11 -5.26
C ARG A 553 10.59 -12.38 -5.01
N ARG A 554 10.01 -11.74 -6.04
CA ARG A 554 8.80 -10.90 -5.91
C ARG A 554 7.51 -11.70 -5.93
N PHE A 555 7.46 -12.80 -6.68
CA PHE A 555 6.25 -13.57 -6.95
C PHE A 555 6.46 -15.06 -6.64
N PRO A 556 6.67 -15.45 -5.37
CA PRO A 556 6.97 -16.83 -4.99
C PRO A 556 5.84 -17.84 -5.31
N GLY A 557 4.63 -17.35 -5.61
CA GLY A 557 3.48 -18.17 -6.00
C GLY A 557 3.36 -18.45 -7.50
N VAL A 558 4.23 -17.87 -8.35
CA VAL A 558 4.24 -18.10 -9.81
C VAL A 558 5.39 -19.03 -10.16
N GLU A 559 5.12 -20.10 -10.91
CA GLU A 559 6.18 -21.00 -11.37
C GLU A 559 6.97 -20.33 -12.52
N VAL A 560 8.22 -19.94 -12.26
CA VAL A 560 9.07 -19.28 -13.25
C VAL A 560 10.09 -20.26 -13.83
N THR A 561 10.14 -20.34 -15.16
CA THR A 561 11.10 -21.17 -15.90
C THR A 561 11.91 -20.33 -16.88
N ALA A 562 13.19 -20.15 -16.61
CA ALA A 562 14.13 -19.49 -17.50
C ALA A 562 14.67 -20.47 -18.54
N VAL A 563 14.59 -20.10 -19.82
CA VAL A 563 15.04 -20.91 -20.96
C VAL A 563 15.96 -20.06 -21.84
N ILE A 564 17.24 -20.43 -21.86
CA ILE A 564 18.20 -19.85 -22.80
C ILE A 564 17.94 -20.47 -24.18
N GLY A 565 17.65 -19.64 -25.17
CA GLY A 565 17.48 -20.10 -26.55
C GLY A 565 17.30 -18.99 -27.57
N ASP A 566 17.38 -19.37 -28.84
CA ASP A 566 17.31 -18.44 -29.97
C ASP A 566 16.02 -18.70 -30.76
N ILE A 567 15.22 -17.65 -30.97
CA ILE A 567 13.98 -17.72 -31.76
C ILE A 567 14.25 -18.07 -33.23
N THR A 568 15.49 -17.91 -33.72
CA THR A 568 15.90 -18.21 -35.09
C THR A 568 16.33 -19.67 -35.29
N ASP A 569 16.52 -20.43 -34.19
CA ASP A 569 16.78 -21.87 -34.21
C ASP A 569 15.46 -22.66 -34.12
N PRO A 570 15.04 -23.36 -35.20
CA PRO A 570 13.83 -24.17 -35.20
C PRO A 570 13.83 -25.23 -34.08
N GLY A 571 14.99 -25.80 -33.74
CA GLY A 571 15.11 -26.78 -32.67
C GLY A 571 14.85 -26.19 -31.30
N SER A 572 15.37 -24.98 -31.03
CA SER A 572 15.14 -24.27 -29.77
C SER A 572 13.67 -23.92 -29.58
N VAL A 573 13.04 -23.36 -30.62
CA VAL A 573 11.60 -23.04 -30.60
C VAL A 573 10.77 -24.31 -30.42
N ALA A 574 11.04 -25.38 -31.17
CA ALA A 574 10.30 -26.63 -31.01
C ALA A 574 10.41 -27.19 -29.57
N ARG A 575 11.62 -27.25 -29.00
CA ARG A 575 11.83 -27.76 -27.64
C ARG A 575 11.06 -26.98 -26.58
N VAL A 576 11.04 -25.65 -26.64
CA VAL A 576 10.34 -24.85 -25.63
C VAL A 576 8.82 -25.01 -25.74
N PHE A 577 8.27 -25.07 -26.95
CA PHE A 577 6.84 -25.30 -27.15
C PHE A 577 6.40 -26.72 -26.75
N GLU A 578 7.18 -27.74 -27.09
CA GLU A 578 6.89 -29.14 -26.74
C GLU A 578 6.95 -29.39 -25.23
N ARG A 579 7.97 -28.83 -24.57
CA ARG A 579 8.21 -29.02 -23.13
C ARG A 579 7.23 -28.23 -22.27
N GLU A 580 7.03 -26.95 -22.60
CA GLU A 580 6.29 -26.05 -21.72
C GLU A 580 4.81 -25.89 -22.10
N ARG A 581 4.44 -26.23 -23.34
CA ARG A 581 3.05 -26.18 -23.86
C ARG A 581 2.33 -24.87 -23.49
N PRO A 582 2.84 -23.70 -23.93
CA PRO A 582 2.26 -22.41 -23.56
C PRO A 582 0.83 -22.26 -24.09
N GLN A 583 -0.07 -21.68 -23.30
CA GLN A 583 -1.40 -21.27 -23.78
C GLN A 583 -1.41 -19.83 -24.32
N VAL A 584 -0.49 -18.98 -23.84
CA VAL A 584 -0.36 -17.59 -24.30
C VAL A 584 1.10 -17.31 -24.61
N VAL A 585 1.35 -16.63 -25.73
CA VAL A 585 2.70 -16.25 -26.16
C VAL A 585 2.75 -14.74 -26.38
N PHE A 586 3.69 -14.06 -25.72
CA PHE A 586 4.07 -12.68 -26.02
C PHE A 586 5.39 -12.68 -26.78
N HIS A 587 5.36 -12.24 -28.05
CA HIS A 587 6.54 -12.20 -28.88
C HIS A 587 7.19 -10.80 -28.87
N ALA A 588 8.15 -10.61 -27.96
CA ALA A 588 8.90 -9.35 -27.78
C ALA A 588 10.35 -9.36 -28.33
N ALA A 589 10.85 -10.52 -28.79
CA ALA A 589 12.22 -10.65 -29.28
C ALA A 589 12.37 -10.05 -30.69
N ALA A 590 13.27 -9.06 -30.84
CA ALA A 590 13.60 -8.43 -32.12
C ALA A 590 14.90 -7.61 -32.04
N GLN A 591 15.51 -7.34 -33.20
CA GLN A 591 16.46 -6.25 -33.35
C GLN A 591 15.71 -4.95 -33.65
N LYS A 592 15.99 -3.89 -32.86
CA LYS A 592 15.22 -2.62 -32.89
C LYS A 592 16.00 -1.38 -33.33
N HIS A 593 17.33 -1.43 -33.37
CA HIS A 593 18.16 -0.25 -33.60
C HIS A 593 18.28 0.05 -35.10
N VAL A 594 17.56 1.07 -35.58
CA VAL A 594 17.54 1.45 -37.01
C VAL A 594 18.95 1.55 -37.61
N PRO A 595 19.92 2.31 -37.04
CA PRO A 595 21.25 2.42 -37.65
C PRO A 595 22.01 1.09 -37.76
N LEU A 596 21.82 0.19 -36.79
CA LEU A 596 22.43 -1.15 -36.84
C LEU A 596 21.71 -2.04 -37.85
N SER A 597 20.38 -1.94 -37.95
CA SER A 597 19.63 -2.69 -38.95
C SER A 597 19.93 -2.25 -40.37
N GLU A 598 20.18 -0.96 -40.59
CA GLU A 598 20.61 -0.45 -41.88
C GLU A 598 22.00 -0.97 -42.28
N SER A 599 22.91 -1.20 -41.33
CA SER A 599 24.25 -1.74 -41.63
C SER A 599 24.35 -3.27 -41.56
N ASN A 600 23.29 -3.95 -41.10
CA ASN A 600 23.26 -5.40 -40.91
C ASN A 600 21.91 -5.96 -41.40
N VAL A 601 21.68 -5.88 -42.71
CA VAL A 601 20.37 -6.19 -43.32
C VAL A 601 20.05 -7.67 -43.15
N ALA A 602 20.92 -8.57 -43.59
CA ALA A 602 20.74 -10.01 -43.43
C ALA A 602 20.50 -10.42 -41.97
N SER A 603 21.25 -9.86 -41.01
CA SER A 603 21.06 -10.17 -39.57
C SER A 603 19.70 -9.73 -39.05
N THR A 604 19.22 -8.56 -39.51
CA THR A 604 17.91 -8.03 -39.13
C THR A 604 16.80 -8.90 -39.71
N VAL A 605 16.90 -9.29 -40.99
CA VAL A 605 15.97 -10.23 -41.63
C VAL A 605 15.96 -11.57 -40.89
N TRP A 606 17.15 -12.11 -40.61
CA TRP A 606 17.30 -13.38 -39.90
C TRP A 606 16.63 -13.35 -38.52
N THR A 607 16.76 -12.25 -37.77
CA THR A 607 16.15 -12.19 -36.44
C THR A 607 14.66 -11.86 -36.52
N ASN A 608 14.29 -10.79 -37.23
CA ASN A 608 12.93 -10.24 -37.18
C ASN A 608 11.95 -10.98 -38.09
N VAL A 609 12.39 -11.54 -39.22
CA VAL A 609 11.50 -12.26 -40.16
C VAL A 609 11.45 -13.73 -39.79
N ARG A 610 12.60 -14.43 -39.84
CA ARG A 610 12.66 -15.87 -39.53
C ARG A 610 12.24 -16.17 -38.10
N GLY A 611 12.73 -15.40 -37.13
CA GLY A 611 12.37 -15.58 -35.72
C GLY A 611 10.86 -15.45 -35.49
N THR A 612 10.24 -14.42 -36.06
CA THR A 612 8.77 -14.24 -36.01
C THR A 612 8.05 -15.42 -36.65
N ARG A 613 8.48 -15.86 -37.85
CA ARG A 613 7.87 -16.99 -38.56
C ARG A 613 7.92 -18.27 -37.74
N LEU A 614 9.09 -18.63 -37.21
CA LEU A 614 9.27 -19.86 -36.43
C LEU A 614 8.41 -19.87 -35.16
N VAL A 615 8.36 -18.74 -34.43
CA VAL A 615 7.52 -18.61 -33.24
C VAL A 615 6.04 -18.66 -33.58
N ALA A 616 5.60 -17.95 -34.63
CA ALA A 616 4.20 -17.94 -35.03
C ALA A 616 3.73 -19.30 -35.56
N GLU A 617 4.55 -20.00 -36.35
CA GLU A 617 4.26 -21.36 -36.80
C GLU A 617 4.23 -22.36 -35.64
N ALA A 618 5.16 -22.24 -34.67
CA ALA A 618 5.15 -23.10 -33.49
C ALA A 618 3.91 -22.87 -32.62
N ALA A 619 3.50 -21.61 -32.45
CA ALA A 619 2.27 -21.26 -31.76
C ALA A 619 1.02 -21.80 -32.47
N ALA A 620 0.99 -21.74 -33.80
CA ALA A 620 -0.07 -22.32 -34.61
C ALA A 620 -0.12 -23.85 -34.47
N ARG A 621 1.03 -24.54 -34.60
CA ARG A 621 1.12 -26.01 -34.45
C ARG A 621 0.76 -26.50 -33.05
N ALA A 622 1.00 -25.69 -32.02
CA ALA A 622 0.70 -26.02 -30.62
C ALA A 622 -0.71 -25.59 -30.18
N ASP A 623 -1.56 -25.10 -31.08
CA ASP A 623 -2.92 -24.62 -30.79
C ASP A 623 -2.98 -23.60 -29.63
N VAL A 624 -2.03 -22.67 -29.60
CA VAL A 624 -1.96 -21.60 -28.58
C VAL A 624 -3.24 -20.75 -28.59
N GLU A 625 -3.81 -20.46 -27.40
CA GLU A 625 -5.04 -19.66 -27.26
C GLU A 625 -4.85 -18.21 -27.72
N ALA A 626 -3.68 -17.63 -27.46
CA ALA A 626 -3.33 -16.27 -27.87
C ALA A 626 -1.84 -16.08 -28.19
N LEU A 627 -1.55 -15.49 -29.34
CA LEU A 627 -0.22 -14.95 -29.69
C LEU A 627 -0.33 -13.44 -29.82
N ILE A 628 0.43 -12.71 -29.01
CA ILE A 628 0.51 -11.25 -29.06
C ILE A 628 1.86 -10.87 -29.66
N PHE A 629 1.83 -10.34 -30.88
CA PHE A 629 3.02 -9.84 -31.57
C PHE A 629 3.23 -8.36 -31.28
N ILE A 630 4.39 -8.04 -30.71
CA ILE A 630 4.77 -6.68 -30.33
C ILE A 630 5.40 -6.01 -31.55
N SER A 631 4.70 -5.05 -32.14
CA SER A 631 5.14 -4.25 -33.30
C SER A 631 5.44 -2.80 -32.90
N THR A 632 5.67 -1.94 -33.88
CA THR A 632 6.12 -0.54 -33.70
C THR A 632 5.48 0.37 -34.73
N ASP A 633 5.33 1.65 -34.39
CA ASP A 633 5.01 2.74 -35.32
C ASP A 633 5.90 2.73 -36.60
N LYS A 634 7.16 2.32 -36.50
CA LYS A 634 8.09 2.26 -37.63
C LYS A 634 7.74 1.18 -38.67
N ALA A 635 6.82 0.27 -38.37
CA ALA A 635 6.27 -0.68 -39.33
C ALA A 635 5.23 -0.03 -40.26
N VAL A 636 4.75 1.16 -39.93
CA VAL A 636 3.80 1.94 -40.72
C VAL A 636 4.55 2.69 -41.82
N ASP A 637 4.18 2.46 -43.09
CA ASP A 637 4.83 3.02 -44.28
C ASP A 637 6.37 3.07 -44.14
N PRO A 638 7.02 1.90 -43.93
CA PRO A 638 8.31 1.83 -43.26
C PRO A 638 9.46 2.35 -44.13
N SER A 639 10.20 3.36 -43.65
CA SER A 639 11.37 3.94 -44.33
C SER A 639 12.71 3.29 -43.98
N SER A 640 12.71 2.25 -43.15
CA SER A 640 13.91 1.58 -42.67
C SER A 640 13.79 0.06 -42.77
N ILE A 641 14.93 -0.62 -42.81
CA ILE A 641 15.03 -2.09 -42.80
C ILE A 641 14.39 -2.68 -41.54
N MET A 642 14.61 -2.06 -40.39
CA MET A 642 13.98 -2.46 -39.14
C MET A 642 12.44 -2.38 -39.24
N GLY A 643 11.92 -1.25 -39.73
CA GLY A 643 10.48 -1.07 -39.95
C GLY A 643 9.90 -2.09 -40.93
N ALA A 644 10.55 -2.29 -42.08
CA ALA A 644 10.12 -3.20 -43.13
C ALA A 644 10.05 -4.65 -42.64
N THR A 645 11.07 -5.11 -41.90
CA THR A 645 11.05 -6.47 -41.31
C THR A 645 9.95 -6.65 -40.27
N LYS A 646 9.62 -5.61 -39.48
CA LYS A 646 8.48 -5.65 -38.56
C LYS A 646 7.14 -5.69 -39.30
N ARG A 647 6.97 -4.90 -40.37
CA ARG A 647 5.76 -4.94 -41.22
C ARG A 647 5.56 -6.32 -41.86
N ILE A 648 6.64 -6.96 -42.29
CA ILE A 648 6.61 -8.35 -42.77
C ILE A 648 6.17 -9.31 -41.66
N GLY A 649 6.69 -9.15 -40.44
CA GLY A 649 6.25 -9.90 -39.27
C GLY A 649 4.75 -9.76 -38.98
N GLU A 650 4.19 -8.55 -39.13
CA GLU A 650 2.74 -8.33 -39.03
C GLU A 650 1.97 -9.14 -40.09
N GLY A 651 2.47 -9.16 -41.33
CA GLY A 651 1.91 -9.98 -42.41
C GLY A 651 1.87 -11.46 -42.06
N ILE A 652 2.99 -12.02 -41.59
CA ILE A 652 3.12 -13.43 -41.19
C ILE A 652 2.12 -13.79 -40.07
N VAL A 653 2.06 -12.97 -39.02
CA VAL A 653 1.17 -13.23 -37.87
C VAL A 653 -0.29 -13.13 -38.29
N ARG A 654 -0.64 -12.18 -39.16
CA ARG A 654 -2.02 -12.01 -39.66
C ARG A 654 -2.43 -13.16 -40.59
N GLU A 655 -1.56 -13.60 -41.50
CA GLU A 655 -1.82 -14.73 -42.39
C GLU A 655 -2.05 -16.02 -41.59
N LEU A 656 -1.13 -16.35 -40.67
CA LEU A 656 -1.27 -17.53 -39.81
C LEU A 656 -2.50 -17.40 -38.89
N GLY A 657 -2.73 -16.21 -38.34
CA GLY A 657 -3.88 -15.87 -37.52
C GLY A 657 -5.24 -16.13 -38.18
N ALA A 658 -5.33 -15.98 -39.50
CA ALA A 658 -6.54 -16.27 -40.27
C ALA A 658 -6.83 -17.78 -40.40
N THR A 659 -5.83 -18.64 -40.15
CA THR A 659 -5.94 -20.10 -40.33
C THR A 659 -6.08 -20.88 -39.03
N VAL A 660 -5.78 -20.26 -37.89
CA VAL A 660 -5.80 -20.89 -36.57
C VAL A 660 -7.07 -20.54 -35.79
N ARG A 661 -7.40 -21.36 -34.78
CA ARG A 661 -8.51 -21.06 -33.84
C ARG A 661 -8.12 -20.02 -32.78
N GLY A 662 -6.84 -19.94 -32.43
CA GLY A 662 -6.31 -19.01 -31.43
C GLY A 662 -6.36 -17.56 -31.91
N ARG A 663 -6.29 -16.61 -30.96
CA ARG A 663 -6.28 -15.17 -31.29
C ARG A 663 -4.84 -14.69 -31.52
N PHE A 664 -4.52 -14.36 -32.76
CA PHE A 664 -3.21 -13.82 -33.11
C PHE A 664 -3.38 -12.32 -33.32
N VAL A 665 -2.85 -11.54 -32.38
CA VAL A 665 -3.10 -10.11 -32.24
C VAL A 665 -1.79 -9.35 -32.41
N ILE A 666 -1.81 -8.27 -33.17
CA ILE A 666 -0.66 -7.40 -33.42
C ILE A 666 -0.88 -6.10 -32.64
N VAL A 667 0.16 -5.63 -31.94
CA VAL A 667 0.08 -4.39 -31.16
C VAL A 667 1.20 -3.44 -31.57
N ARG A 668 0.86 -2.28 -32.16
CA ARG A 668 1.79 -1.20 -32.50
C ARG A 668 1.81 -0.12 -31.42
N PHE A 669 2.99 0.40 -31.14
CA PHE A 669 3.19 1.56 -30.28
C PHE A 669 4.44 2.32 -30.69
N GLY A 670 4.55 3.55 -30.20
CA GLY A 670 5.70 4.41 -30.43
C GLY A 670 6.85 4.16 -29.46
N ASN A 671 7.63 5.21 -29.19
CA ASN A 671 8.78 5.08 -28.31
C ASN A 671 8.34 4.89 -26.84
N VAL A 672 9.17 4.15 -26.09
CA VAL A 672 9.00 3.97 -24.65
C VAL A 672 10.16 4.59 -23.88
N MET A 673 9.83 5.30 -22.80
CA MET A 673 10.79 5.98 -21.93
C MET A 673 11.67 4.99 -21.15
N GLY A 674 12.94 5.35 -20.93
CA GLY A 674 13.88 4.56 -20.14
C GLY A 674 14.26 3.21 -20.76
N SER A 675 13.99 3.00 -22.06
CA SER A 675 14.44 1.79 -22.74
C SER A 675 15.94 1.84 -23.05
N GLN A 676 16.57 0.66 -23.04
CA GLN A 676 18.00 0.51 -23.31
C GLN A 676 18.37 1.11 -24.68
N GLY A 677 19.41 1.93 -24.70
CA GLY A 677 19.90 2.61 -25.91
C GLY A 677 18.94 3.64 -26.50
N SER A 678 18.06 4.23 -25.69
CA SER A 678 17.14 5.30 -26.14
C SER A 678 17.83 6.67 -26.23
N VAL A 679 17.20 7.60 -26.96
CA VAL A 679 17.66 8.99 -27.10
C VAL A 679 17.85 9.70 -25.76
N LEU A 680 17.05 9.34 -24.75
CA LEU A 680 17.10 9.95 -23.44
C LEU A 680 18.39 9.61 -22.69
N GLU A 681 18.81 8.34 -22.74
CA GLU A 681 20.07 7.88 -22.17
C GLU A 681 21.27 8.52 -22.88
N LEU A 682 21.20 8.65 -24.21
CA LEU A 682 22.23 9.34 -24.98
C LEU A 682 22.36 10.81 -24.58
N PHE A 683 21.24 11.53 -24.44
CA PHE A 683 21.28 12.93 -24.02
C PHE A 683 21.80 13.09 -22.59
N ARG A 684 21.43 12.20 -21.66
CA ARG A 684 21.98 12.18 -20.30
C ARG A 684 23.49 12.04 -20.31
N GLN A 685 24.01 11.11 -21.11
CA GLN A 685 25.44 10.90 -21.24
C GLN A 685 26.13 12.14 -21.82
N GLN A 686 25.60 12.72 -22.91
CA GLN A 686 26.14 13.94 -23.52
C GLN A 686 26.15 15.14 -22.55
N ILE A 687 25.11 15.28 -21.74
CA ILE A 687 25.03 16.32 -20.71
C ILE A 687 26.07 16.08 -19.60
N ALA A 688 26.19 14.83 -19.13
CA ALA A 688 27.17 14.45 -18.12
C ALA A 688 28.62 14.69 -18.60
N ASP A 689 28.88 14.44 -19.89
CA ASP A 689 30.18 14.67 -20.54
C ASP A 689 30.46 16.16 -20.82
N GLY A 690 29.47 17.04 -20.63
CA GLY A 690 29.62 18.50 -20.75
C GLY A 690 29.21 19.10 -22.10
N GLY A 691 28.58 18.33 -22.99
CA GLY A 691 27.90 18.80 -24.21
C GLY A 691 28.48 18.30 -25.53
N PRO A 692 28.03 18.87 -26.67
CA PRO A 692 26.67 19.38 -26.91
C PRO A 692 25.66 18.22 -27.00
N VAL A 693 24.38 18.52 -26.78
CA VAL A 693 23.31 17.55 -27.04
C VAL A 693 23.05 17.50 -28.54
N THR A 694 23.16 16.32 -29.15
CA THR A 694 22.98 16.17 -30.60
C THR A 694 21.55 15.75 -30.93
N VAL A 695 20.80 16.66 -31.53
CA VAL A 695 19.43 16.42 -32.00
C VAL A 695 19.46 16.22 -33.52
N THR A 696 18.79 15.20 -34.03
CA THR A 696 18.82 14.90 -35.46
C THR A 696 18.26 16.06 -36.32
N HIS A 697 17.08 16.59 -35.98
CA HIS A 697 16.42 17.67 -36.72
C HIS A 697 15.58 18.56 -35.78
N PRO A 698 15.50 19.88 -35.98
CA PRO A 698 14.74 20.80 -35.11
C PRO A 698 13.25 20.48 -35.00
N ASP A 699 12.65 19.99 -36.09
CA ASP A 699 11.22 19.68 -36.14
C ASP A 699 10.92 18.19 -35.93
N MET A 700 11.90 17.39 -35.48
CA MET A 700 11.67 15.97 -35.22
C MET A 700 10.73 15.77 -34.03
N THR A 701 9.68 14.97 -34.22
CA THR A 701 8.71 14.63 -33.18
C THR A 701 8.63 13.12 -32.95
N ARG A 702 8.39 12.70 -31.71
CA ARG A 702 8.17 11.28 -31.36
C ARG A 702 7.08 11.13 -30.30
N TYR A 703 6.37 10.03 -30.38
CA TYR A 703 5.41 9.60 -29.36
C TYR A 703 6.13 8.92 -28.20
N PHE A 704 5.75 9.23 -26.96
CA PHE A 704 6.32 8.62 -25.76
C PHE A 704 5.24 8.06 -24.83
N MET A 705 5.57 6.95 -24.17
CA MET A 705 4.82 6.34 -23.09
C MET A 705 5.80 5.65 -22.14
N THR A 706 5.41 5.40 -20.89
CA THR A 706 6.26 4.60 -19.99
C THR A 706 6.20 3.12 -20.35
N ILE A 707 7.25 2.37 -20.02
CA ILE A 707 7.29 0.92 -20.24
C ILE A 707 6.12 0.20 -19.54
N PRO A 708 5.81 0.47 -18.24
CA PRO A 708 4.67 -0.17 -17.58
C PRO A 708 3.32 0.14 -18.21
N GLU A 709 3.09 1.39 -18.65
CA GLU A 709 1.86 1.77 -19.35
C GLU A 709 1.72 1.04 -20.69
N ALA A 710 2.79 1.01 -21.49
CA ALA A 710 2.80 0.33 -22.79
C ALA A 710 2.50 -1.17 -22.62
N VAL A 711 3.15 -1.83 -21.66
CA VAL A 711 2.90 -3.25 -21.36
C VAL A 711 1.47 -3.49 -20.87
N ARG A 712 0.95 -2.61 -20.01
CA ARG A 712 -0.45 -2.72 -19.54
C ARG A 712 -1.43 -2.65 -20.71
N LEU A 713 -1.19 -1.76 -21.66
CA LEU A 713 -2.00 -1.65 -22.87
C LEU A 713 -1.80 -2.82 -23.84
N ILE A 714 -0.59 -3.37 -23.97
CA ILE A 714 -0.32 -4.59 -24.74
C ILE A 714 -1.11 -5.78 -24.16
N LEU A 715 -1.11 -5.94 -22.85
CA LEU A 715 -1.89 -6.98 -22.16
C LEU A 715 -3.39 -6.78 -22.38
N HIS A 716 -3.86 -5.53 -22.30
CA HIS A 716 -5.26 -5.20 -22.56
C HIS A 716 -5.65 -5.50 -24.01
N ALA A 717 -4.85 -5.08 -24.99
CA ALA A 717 -5.05 -5.37 -26.41
C ALA A 717 -5.07 -6.88 -26.69
N GLY A 718 -4.16 -7.65 -26.08
CA GLY A 718 -4.16 -9.11 -26.18
C GLY A 718 -5.41 -9.77 -25.59
N ALA A 719 -6.02 -9.15 -24.58
CA ALA A 719 -7.21 -9.68 -23.92
C ALA A 719 -8.50 -9.43 -24.72
N VAL A 720 -8.62 -8.25 -25.34
CA VAL A 720 -9.83 -7.81 -26.05
C VAL A 720 -9.75 -8.01 -27.57
N GLY A 721 -8.54 -8.13 -28.11
CA GLY A 721 -8.31 -8.22 -29.55
C GLY A 721 -8.81 -9.52 -30.17
N ARG A 722 -9.24 -9.41 -31.43
CA ARG A 722 -9.72 -10.53 -32.24
C ARG A 722 -8.60 -11.05 -33.17
N PRO A 723 -8.74 -12.28 -33.70
CA PRO A 723 -7.74 -12.84 -34.60
C PRO A 723 -7.47 -11.93 -35.81
N GLY A 724 -6.19 -11.66 -36.09
CA GLY A 724 -5.74 -10.86 -37.22
C GLY A 724 -5.85 -9.34 -37.04
N GLU A 725 -6.36 -8.86 -35.90
CA GLU A 725 -6.48 -7.42 -35.64
C GLU A 725 -5.13 -6.77 -35.33
N VAL A 726 -4.96 -5.55 -35.84
CA VAL A 726 -3.82 -4.68 -35.57
C VAL A 726 -4.28 -3.55 -34.65
N HIS A 727 -3.95 -3.68 -33.37
CA HIS A 727 -4.20 -2.63 -32.39
C HIS A 727 -3.07 -1.62 -32.39
N VAL A 728 -3.42 -0.34 -32.29
CA VAL A 728 -2.49 0.76 -32.15
C VAL A 728 -2.75 1.40 -30.79
N LEU A 729 -1.71 1.48 -29.96
CA LEU A 729 -1.84 2.15 -28.67
C LEU A 729 -2.09 3.64 -28.89
N ASN A 730 -3.05 4.21 -28.19
CA ASN A 730 -3.24 5.65 -28.21
C ASN A 730 -2.06 6.31 -27.50
N MET A 731 -1.10 6.81 -28.28
CA MET A 731 0.09 7.50 -27.79
C MET A 731 -0.13 8.99 -27.51
N GLY A 732 -1.35 9.50 -27.75
CA GLY A 732 -1.78 10.91 -27.74
C GLY A 732 -0.80 11.85 -28.41
N GLN A 733 -0.41 12.97 -27.78
CA GLN A 733 0.31 14.01 -28.52
C GLN A 733 1.80 13.68 -28.72
N PRO A 734 2.35 13.91 -29.93
CA PRO A 734 3.78 13.76 -30.19
C PRO A 734 4.57 14.88 -29.51
N ILE A 735 5.81 14.58 -29.12
CA ILE A 735 6.71 15.52 -28.44
C ILE A 735 7.88 15.85 -29.36
N ARG A 736 8.23 17.13 -29.47
CA ARG A 736 9.43 17.56 -30.19
C ARG A 736 10.69 17.11 -29.45
N ILE A 737 11.61 16.45 -30.16
CA ILE A 737 12.87 15.98 -29.57
C ILE A 737 13.75 17.16 -29.11
N THR A 738 13.65 18.31 -29.78
CA THR A 738 14.32 19.54 -29.33
C THR A 738 13.80 20.03 -27.98
N ASP A 739 12.48 19.97 -27.75
CA ASP A 739 11.90 20.38 -26.46
C ASP A 739 12.27 19.39 -25.36
N LEU A 740 12.28 18.09 -25.69
CA LEU A 740 12.78 17.05 -24.79
C LEU A 740 14.25 17.29 -24.38
N ALA A 741 15.11 17.64 -25.34
CA ALA A 741 16.50 17.97 -25.08
C ALA A 741 16.63 19.21 -24.17
N ARG A 742 15.84 20.26 -24.42
CA ARG A 742 15.80 21.46 -23.57
C ARG A 742 15.36 21.13 -22.15
N ASP A 743 14.29 20.36 -21.99
CA ASP A 743 13.77 19.99 -20.67
C ASP A 743 14.77 19.12 -19.91
N LEU A 744 15.47 18.21 -20.57
CA LEU A 744 16.53 17.42 -19.94
C LEU A 744 17.74 18.28 -19.54
N ILE A 745 18.16 19.23 -20.39
CA ILE A 745 19.23 20.18 -20.04
C ILE A 745 18.80 21.01 -18.82
N ARG A 746 17.58 21.56 -18.81
CA ARG A 746 17.03 22.35 -17.70
C ARG A 746 17.03 21.60 -16.38
N LEU A 747 16.55 20.35 -16.38
CA LEU A 747 16.46 19.53 -15.17
C LEU A 747 17.82 18.97 -14.70
N SER A 748 18.79 18.87 -15.59
CA SER A 748 20.11 18.27 -15.30
C SER A 748 21.22 19.30 -15.05
N ALA A 749 21.07 20.54 -15.52
CA ALA A 749 22.07 21.58 -15.35
C ALA A 749 21.99 22.18 -13.93
N PRO A 750 23.12 22.27 -13.20
CA PRO A 750 23.14 22.92 -11.88
C PRO A 750 22.68 24.38 -11.95
N ALA A 751 22.14 24.92 -10.85
CA ALA A 751 21.87 26.36 -10.73
C ALA A 751 23.18 27.16 -10.96
N GLY A 752 23.28 27.84 -12.10
CA GLY A 752 24.49 28.54 -12.57
C GLY A 752 25.41 27.74 -13.51
N GLY A 753 25.00 26.56 -14.00
CA GLY A 753 25.82 25.63 -14.77
C GLY A 753 25.68 25.74 -16.29
N ARG A 754 26.83 25.96 -16.96
CA ARG A 754 27.20 25.74 -18.38
C ARG A 754 26.08 25.75 -19.42
N ASP A 755 26.20 26.67 -20.38
CA ASP A 755 25.37 26.73 -21.59
C ASP A 755 25.61 25.49 -22.48
N ILE A 756 24.84 24.42 -22.24
CA ILE A 756 24.88 23.20 -23.05
C ILE A 756 24.13 23.47 -24.34
N GLN A 757 24.87 23.54 -25.45
CA GLN A 757 24.29 23.79 -26.76
C GLN A 757 23.57 22.54 -27.30
N ILE A 758 22.52 22.78 -28.08
CA ILE A 758 21.88 21.77 -28.93
C ILE A 758 22.45 21.93 -30.33
N VAL A 759 23.07 20.87 -30.86
CA VAL A 759 23.61 20.84 -32.23
C VAL A 759 22.78 19.90 -33.08
N PHE A 760 22.48 20.34 -34.31
CA PHE A 760 21.72 19.54 -35.26
C PHE A 760 22.65 18.69 -36.13
N SER A 761 22.48 17.36 -36.08
CA SER A 761 23.33 16.41 -36.82
C SER A 761 22.81 16.04 -38.20
N GLY A 762 21.57 16.39 -38.54
CA GLY A 762 20.92 16.02 -39.80
C GLY A 762 20.25 14.64 -39.74
N LEU A 763 19.29 14.41 -40.64
CA LEU A 763 18.56 13.13 -40.73
C LEU A 763 19.49 11.99 -41.14
N ARG A 764 19.40 10.88 -40.39
CA ARG A 764 20.09 9.64 -40.71
C ARG A 764 19.27 8.83 -41.71
N ALA A 765 19.93 7.96 -42.48
CA ALA A 765 19.27 7.08 -43.43
C ALA A 765 18.13 6.28 -42.76
N GLY A 766 16.94 6.34 -43.37
CA GLY A 766 15.74 5.65 -42.91
C GLY A 766 14.98 6.29 -41.74
N GLU A 767 15.45 7.39 -41.15
CA GLU A 767 14.72 8.13 -40.10
C GLU A 767 13.66 9.06 -40.67
N LYS A 768 12.46 9.07 -40.04
CA LYS A 768 11.38 10.01 -40.35
C LYS A 768 11.43 11.25 -39.45
N LEU A 769 10.98 12.40 -39.97
CA LEU A 769 10.77 13.60 -39.16
C LEU A 769 9.67 13.38 -38.12
N GLU A 770 8.53 12.85 -38.58
CA GLU A 770 7.37 12.51 -37.76
C GLU A 770 7.02 11.04 -38.01
N GLU A 771 6.72 10.32 -36.94
CA GLU A 771 6.21 8.95 -37.06
C GLU A 771 4.69 9.01 -37.26
N THR A 772 4.14 8.15 -38.11
CA THR A 772 2.70 8.00 -38.30
C THR A 772 2.22 6.74 -37.58
N LEU A 773 1.03 6.81 -36.98
CA LEU A 773 0.43 5.68 -36.27
C LEU A 773 -0.41 4.77 -37.17
N PHE A 774 -0.84 5.30 -38.33
CA PHE A 774 -1.64 4.62 -39.34
C PHE A 774 -1.01 4.84 -40.70
N GLY A 775 -1.05 3.79 -41.54
CA GLY A 775 -0.57 3.88 -42.91
C GLY A 775 -1.51 4.70 -43.78
N THR A 776 -1.01 5.12 -44.93
CA THR A 776 -1.83 5.81 -45.96
C THR A 776 -3.10 5.05 -46.35
N ASP A 777 -3.08 3.71 -46.31
CA ASP A 777 -4.20 2.82 -46.65
C ASP A 777 -4.94 2.25 -45.42
N GLU A 778 -4.67 2.75 -44.21
CA GLU A 778 -5.27 2.27 -42.97
C GLU A 778 -6.17 3.34 -42.34
N GLU A 779 -7.40 2.96 -42.00
CA GLU A 779 -8.32 3.80 -41.26
C GLU A 779 -8.18 3.55 -39.75
N ALA A 780 -8.08 4.64 -38.99
CA ALA A 780 -8.11 4.61 -37.53
C ALA A 780 -9.54 4.42 -37.04
N VAL A 781 -9.84 3.26 -36.46
CA VAL A 781 -11.15 2.95 -35.89
C VAL A 781 -11.06 2.97 -34.37
N GLU A 782 -11.95 3.73 -33.72
CA GLU A 782 -12.05 3.73 -32.26
C GLU A 782 -12.49 2.36 -31.74
N THR A 783 -11.97 1.98 -30.57
CA THR A 783 -12.42 0.78 -29.86
C THR A 783 -13.24 1.17 -28.63
N ASP A 784 -13.83 0.20 -27.95
CA ASP A 784 -14.52 0.42 -26.66
C ASP A 784 -13.57 0.97 -25.56
N SER A 785 -12.26 0.91 -25.79
CA SER A 785 -11.23 1.45 -24.90
C SER A 785 -10.62 2.72 -25.51
N PRO A 786 -10.65 3.88 -24.82
CA PRO A 786 -10.09 5.14 -25.34
C PRO A 786 -8.55 5.10 -25.49
N PHE A 787 -7.91 4.05 -24.97
CA PHE A 787 -6.47 3.85 -25.02
C PHE A 787 -6.01 2.94 -26.16
N LEU A 788 -6.95 2.33 -26.89
CA LEU A 788 -6.68 1.44 -28.02
C LEU A 788 -7.44 1.94 -29.26
N LEU A 789 -6.71 2.01 -30.35
CA LEU A 789 -7.26 2.21 -31.69
C LEU A 789 -7.08 0.92 -32.48
N LEU A 790 -7.91 0.71 -33.49
CA LEU A 790 -7.80 -0.40 -34.43
C LEU A 790 -7.37 0.15 -35.79
N ALA A 791 -6.28 -0.38 -36.34
CA ALA A 791 -5.88 -0.08 -37.72
C ALA A 791 -6.65 -1.02 -38.67
N ARG A 792 -7.68 -0.51 -39.32
CA ARG A 792 -8.45 -1.26 -40.32
C ARG A 792 -7.89 -0.95 -41.71
N SER A 793 -7.34 -1.97 -42.36
CA SER A 793 -6.93 -1.86 -43.76
C SER A 793 -8.12 -2.15 -44.69
N GLY A 794 -8.27 -1.35 -45.76
CA GLY A 794 -9.25 -1.62 -46.82
C GLY A 794 -8.88 -2.90 -47.61
N MET A 795 -9.88 -3.74 -47.89
CA MET A 795 -9.85 -5.02 -48.63
C MET A 795 -8.49 -5.55 -49.16
N HIS A 796 -8.09 -6.71 -48.63
CA HIS A 796 -7.30 -7.78 -49.28
C HIS A 796 -6.33 -7.36 -50.41
N ARG A 797 -5.18 -6.78 -50.04
CA ARG A 797 -4.01 -6.70 -50.95
C ARG A 797 -2.67 -7.11 -50.32
N ASP A 798 -2.63 -7.38 -49.02
CA ASP A 798 -1.39 -7.74 -48.32
C ASP A 798 -1.17 -9.28 -48.26
N SER A 799 -1.08 -9.98 -49.39
CA SER A 799 -0.61 -11.39 -49.34
C SER A 799 0.92 -11.43 -49.29
N PHE A 800 1.52 -10.93 -48.21
CA PHE A 800 2.88 -11.33 -47.88
C PHE A 800 2.82 -12.77 -47.37
N THR A 801 3.07 -13.72 -48.27
CA THR A 801 2.97 -15.16 -47.97
C THR A 801 4.19 -15.66 -47.19
N ALA A 802 4.01 -16.71 -46.40
CA ALA A 802 5.12 -17.48 -45.81
C ALA A 802 6.21 -17.87 -46.83
N ALA A 803 5.87 -18.08 -48.11
CA ALA A 803 6.84 -18.34 -49.17
C ALA A 803 7.81 -17.17 -49.42
N ARG A 804 7.33 -15.93 -49.31
CA ARG A 804 8.15 -14.71 -49.44
C ARG A 804 9.05 -14.51 -48.23
N ALA A 805 8.63 -14.95 -47.04
CA ALA A 805 9.51 -14.97 -45.87
C ALA A 805 10.70 -15.92 -46.09
N ILE A 806 10.46 -17.11 -46.62
CA ILE A 806 11.51 -18.10 -46.91
C ILE A 806 12.50 -17.56 -47.94
N GLU A 807 12.03 -16.91 -49.00
CA GLU A 807 12.91 -16.28 -49.99
C GLU A 807 13.83 -15.22 -49.37
N LEU A 808 13.31 -14.36 -48.49
CA LEU A 808 14.13 -13.40 -47.74
C LEU A 808 15.15 -14.09 -46.82
N GLU A 809 14.79 -15.23 -46.24
CA GLU A 809 15.70 -16.02 -45.41
C GLU A 809 16.85 -16.61 -46.21
N ASP A 810 16.57 -17.16 -47.40
CA ASP A 810 17.59 -17.74 -48.28
C ASP A 810 18.60 -16.68 -48.73
N HIS A 811 18.13 -15.49 -49.09
CA HIS A 811 19.01 -14.36 -49.42
C HIS A 811 19.77 -13.82 -48.19
N ALA A 812 19.18 -13.87 -46.99
CA ALA A 812 19.88 -13.53 -45.75
C ALA A 812 21.01 -14.52 -45.43
N ILE A 813 20.82 -15.82 -45.70
CA ILE A 813 21.88 -16.82 -45.59
C ILE A 813 22.99 -16.56 -46.62
N ALA A 814 22.62 -16.18 -47.84
CA ALA A 814 23.57 -15.86 -48.90
C ALA A 814 24.34 -14.54 -48.66
N GLY A 815 23.90 -13.71 -47.71
CA GLY A 815 24.51 -12.41 -47.42
C GLY A 815 24.22 -11.35 -48.49
N ASP A 816 23.10 -11.48 -49.20
CA ASP A 816 22.73 -10.60 -50.32
C ASP A 816 22.02 -9.31 -49.83
N ASP A 817 22.77 -8.50 -49.08
CA ASP A 817 22.24 -7.32 -48.38
C ASP A 817 21.64 -6.27 -49.33
N ASP A 818 22.19 -6.12 -50.53
CA ASP A 818 21.68 -5.17 -51.54
C ASP A 818 20.32 -5.61 -52.07
N TRP A 819 20.19 -6.89 -52.46
CA TRP A 819 18.91 -7.43 -52.91
C TRP A 819 17.87 -7.42 -51.79
N LEU A 820 18.27 -7.74 -50.55
CA LEU A 820 17.39 -7.71 -49.40
C LEU A 820 16.90 -6.30 -49.13
N ARG A 821 17.78 -5.30 -49.14
CA ARG A 821 17.40 -3.89 -48.96
C ARG A 821 16.38 -3.48 -50.01
N ASP A 822 16.70 -3.71 -51.27
CA ASP A 822 15.85 -3.38 -52.40
C ASP A 822 14.49 -4.07 -52.32
N THR A 823 14.48 -5.35 -51.96
CA THR A 823 13.26 -6.16 -51.88
C THR A 823 12.43 -5.84 -50.64
N LEU A 824 13.05 -5.58 -49.49
CA LEU A 824 12.34 -5.14 -48.28
C LEU A 824 11.68 -3.79 -48.49
N ILE A 825 12.39 -2.84 -49.11
CA ILE A 825 11.85 -1.53 -49.47
C ILE A 825 10.72 -1.75 -50.48
N ARG A 826 10.96 -2.41 -51.62
CA ARG A 826 9.89 -2.65 -52.61
C ARG A 826 8.69 -3.39 -52.04
N THR A 827 8.89 -4.39 -51.18
CA THR A 827 7.80 -5.21 -50.63
C THR A 827 7.03 -4.48 -49.54
N ALA A 828 7.69 -3.62 -48.77
CA ALA A 828 7.04 -2.79 -47.77
C ALA A 828 6.42 -1.50 -48.36
N PHE A 829 6.92 -1.03 -49.51
CA PHE A 829 6.43 0.12 -50.28
C PHE A 829 5.65 -0.24 -51.56
N ALA A 830 5.34 -1.52 -51.81
CA ALA A 830 4.70 -1.99 -53.05
C ALA A 830 3.34 -1.33 -53.34
N ASN A 831 2.81 -0.51 -52.42
CA ASN A 831 1.51 0.12 -52.51
C ASN A 831 1.53 1.64 -52.78
N GLN A 832 2.70 2.29 -52.98
CA GLN A 832 2.75 3.73 -53.29
C GLN A 832 2.79 4.08 -54.80
N SER A 833 2.45 3.15 -55.69
CA SER A 833 2.36 3.44 -57.14
C SER A 833 0.95 3.23 -57.69
N VAL A 834 0.11 4.25 -57.50
CA VAL A 834 -0.88 4.72 -58.48
C VAL A 834 -0.85 6.24 -58.50
#